data_AF-Q4DEV6-F1
#
_entry.id   AF-Q4DEV6-F1
#
_cell.length_a   1.000
_cell.length_b   1.000
_cell.length_c   1.000
_cell.angle_alpha   90.00
_cell.angle_beta   90.00
_cell.angle_gamma   90.00
#
_symmetry.space_group_name_H-M   'P 1'
#
loop_
_entity.id
_entity.type
_entity.pdbx_description
1 polymer ?
#
loop_
_entity_poly.entity_id
_entity_poly.type
_entity_poly.pdbx_seq_one_letter_code
_entity_poly.pdbx_strand_id
1 'polypeptide(L)'
;MSGVTLGVAGGGDPSLSLDVIAVIAAMMQSATVEEVREALRRVGDVGFRCSFTDRAGSEKNADGEEPPLSRGDSSSQVTKPHLAVCEFVEHNAGVGVAAGHRVVATRDLSAVLQRPAEAPLGLAPSATASIDRAASATGSSPSTLVCCVLILLRHPAGGLEAVSERGPLTLRNLSIQAVDMRRPLESLQTLLQTVYEPLLRSQHEVKLRSQLQDFLSSVRSHCQVFVEVDLKIFVHAELLELCAAHPEADVEQLVEILGFEKCTNTVFLRQVMTLCAQCRSVLDTKFEGKDIVSARDEVAYWQAVLRWVEQVQKQLHCREWQLVHRLLGNRVETSYEVEFKMHAKLVRDYLNHLKSVPFQQIDEVEGENYAALVEELFSAMVRPSTYPASQSVRLLESIVRELAERFLVLVSRNDVLRMETPEAQLQFLRRHIQVLQDMHQRYMQTMELFQSEIHMPSQPSPTRGGTQQQKQKYHALVLSRARQLWRFVNEHFHYERAVKRTFADGSLEAGMTCSFHAELTDAYDCFATATGATGRLWDVTPAGTAEFHRALAAYKRRLAKIDERLALLVGTMLATAQEMSSSGLSLASASYSSESAAAVGTLSGYAANTSCGPSLYRIYSRFHPLRREKVQAVVAGFQMALLEQINREMKNVRERYFDAESCRDAVRITVARFGVTPVVARMLWERSVQREIETYLVRRDAIYEHGWHQLLNLRTIEHCWYLDESLAQFLGAPLDDLMTKELGGDPEVYGTAYALAYLDAVYGKDKPKWSADPYIHDAQNFVQESDAHAISRAKSRLVILRVGSGRGVEQSEVRDVRNFCDIISQRLQERVVQWCEDVLRRIAALNLSPGTMTMKGPLWHVVELSGRKGCGNICISGSVNSNNGGTTAVGLRRVVMPHIPRDMSALLRDLHVLDGMQLLESHVQLVADVRSFFTNNEERFRIANCLSELICAFERALNGEDELMVNLATEEYASVHQSFLDGAQLSWSDEGMLQQFTQELSERVYAFCAAVAQVRGVTADMERGITQLRSHTVQKAEAVVGRVEEMHALVKSLYANCANACWWVRRVQPCLDAALVWQLEQHLRRWTNE
;
A
#
# COMPACT_ATOMS: atom_id res chain seq x y z
N MET A 1 26.58 -84.96 1.39
CA MET A 1 25.53 -85.41 2.32
C MET A 1 24.28 -84.58 2.09
N SER A 2 23.15 -85.26 1.84
CA SER A 2 21.72 -84.85 1.92
C SER A 2 21.31 -83.41 1.56
N GLY A 3 20.35 -83.13 0.67
CA GLY A 3 19.38 -83.90 -0.11
C GLY A 3 18.66 -82.92 -1.07
N VAL A 4 18.55 -83.19 -2.37
CA VAL A 4 17.40 -83.81 -3.07
C VAL A 4 16.08 -83.03 -2.93
N THR A 5 15.67 -82.26 -3.95
CA THR A 5 14.49 -82.51 -4.82
C THR A 5 14.20 -81.34 -5.78
N LEU A 6 13.80 -81.70 -7.00
CA LEU A 6 13.59 -80.88 -8.19
C LEU A 6 12.38 -79.93 -8.11
N GLY A 7 12.46 -78.81 -8.83
CA GLY A 7 11.27 -78.05 -9.26
C GLY A 7 11.56 -76.78 -10.07
N VAL A 8 11.34 -76.89 -11.39
CA VAL A 8 11.08 -75.81 -12.38
C VAL A 8 12.29 -75.07 -12.98
N ALA A 9 12.37 -75.19 -14.30
CA ALA A 9 13.45 -74.76 -15.19
C ALA A 9 13.40 -73.25 -15.51
N GLY A 10 14.56 -72.57 -15.37
CA GLY A 10 14.80 -71.22 -15.86
C GLY A 10 16.22 -71.14 -16.43
N GLY A 11 16.35 -70.87 -17.73
CA GLY A 11 17.64 -70.77 -18.42
C GLY A 11 18.47 -69.59 -17.92
N GLY A 12 19.75 -69.83 -17.59
CA GLY A 12 20.67 -68.80 -17.10
C GLY A 12 21.34 -68.03 -18.24
N ASP A 13 21.27 -66.70 -18.18
CA ASP A 13 21.87 -65.75 -19.13
C ASP A 13 23.40 -65.59 -18.95
N PRO A 14 24.15 -65.22 -20.01
CA PRO A 14 25.62 -65.20 -20.02
C PRO A 14 26.25 -64.04 -19.22
N SER A 15 27.24 -64.34 -18.39
CA SER A 15 28.05 -63.36 -17.63
C SER A 15 29.30 -62.89 -18.39
N LEU A 16 29.83 -61.70 -18.09
CA LEU A 16 31.13 -61.22 -18.62
C LEU A 16 32.28 -62.00 -17.96
N SER A 17 33.32 -62.39 -18.72
CA SER A 17 34.48 -63.07 -18.14
C SER A 17 35.30 -62.15 -17.22
N LEU A 18 36.05 -62.74 -16.29
CA LEU A 18 36.90 -61.99 -15.35
C LEU A 18 37.91 -61.09 -16.09
N ASP A 19 38.42 -61.56 -17.23
CA ASP A 19 39.36 -60.83 -18.08
C ASP A 19 38.74 -59.54 -18.65
N VAL A 20 37.45 -59.57 -19.02
CA VAL A 20 36.75 -58.39 -19.55
C VAL A 20 36.58 -57.34 -18.44
N ILE A 21 36.22 -57.76 -17.23
CA ILE A 21 36.10 -56.84 -16.08
C ILE A 21 37.47 -56.22 -15.74
N ALA A 22 38.54 -57.01 -15.80
CA ALA A 22 39.90 -56.52 -15.58
C ALA A 22 40.32 -55.47 -16.63
N VAL A 23 39.97 -55.67 -17.90
CA VAL A 23 40.21 -54.69 -18.97
C VAL A 23 39.42 -53.40 -18.74
N ILE A 24 38.14 -53.49 -18.38
CA ILE A 24 37.32 -52.29 -18.10
C ILE A 24 37.92 -51.50 -16.95
N ALA A 25 38.32 -52.15 -15.85
CA ALA A 25 38.97 -51.49 -14.73
C ALA A 25 40.30 -50.84 -15.13
N ALA A 26 41.11 -51.50 -15.98
CA ALA A 26 42.37 -50.94 -16.48
C ALA A 26 42.21 -49.75 -17.44
N MET A 27 41.05 -49.59 -18.09
CA MET A 27 40.73 -48.44 -18.93
C MET A 27 40.20 -47.23 -18.13
N MET A 28 39.88 -47.42 -16.85
CA MET A 28 39.41 -46.38 -15.93
C MET A 28 40.59 -45.85 -15.10
N GLN A 29 40.54 -44.59 -14.67
CA GLN A 29 41.70 -43.96 -14.03
C GLN A 29 41.86 -44.37 -12.55
N SER A 30 40.74 -44.57 -11.86
CA SER A 30 40.70 -44.77 -10.40
C SER A 30 39.83 -45.96 -9.96
N ALA A 31 39.18 -46.66 -10.89
CA ALA A 31 38.26 -47.74 -10.57
C ALA A 31 38.98 -49.09 -10.32
N THR A 32 38.55 -49.80 -9.28
CA THR A 32 38.98 -51.16 -8.97
C THR A 32 38.11 -52.21 -9.68
N VAL A 33 38.66 -53.43 -9.85
CA VAL A 33 37.92 -54.57 -10.43
C VAL A 33 36.64 -54.88 -9.65
N GLU A 34 36.63 -54.69 -8.33
CA GLU A 34 35.44 -54.91 -7.49
C GLU A 34 34.37 -53.83 -7.69
N GLU A 35 34.75 -52.56 -7.84
CA GLU A 35 33.81 -51.47 -8.10
C GLU A 35 33.11 -51.62 -9.46
N VAL A 36 33.86 -52.02 -10.49
CA VAL A 36 33.31 -52.31 -11.82
C VAL A 36 32.39 -53.52 -11.75
N ARG A 37 32.78 -54.59 -11.04
CA ARG A 37 31.95 -55.78 -10.85
C ARG A 37 30.64 -55.45 -10.13
N GLU A 38 30.70 -54.60 -9.11
CA GLU A 38 29.53 -54.16 -8.37
C GLU A 38 28.62 -53.24 -9.20
N ALA A 39 29.19 -52.32 -9.97
CA ALA A 39 28.44 -51.48 -10.91
C ALA A 39 27.70 -52.33 -11.96
N LEU A 40 28.34 -53.36 -12.50
CA LEU A 40 27.74 -54.29 -13.45
C LEU A 40 26.65 -55.17 -12.80
N ARG A 41 26.82 -55.60 -11.55
CA ARG A 41 25.77 -56.32 -10.81
C ARG A 41 24.51 -55.49 -10.62
N ARG A 42 24.65 -54.18 -10.31
CA ARG A 42 23.52 -53.26 -10.07
C ARG A 42 22.65 -53.04 -11.30
N VAL A 43 23.16 -53.28 -12.51
CA VAL A 43 22.40 -53.13 -13.75
C VAL A 43 21.40 -54.28 -13.98
N GLY A 44 21.59 -55.45 -13.35
CA GLY A 44 20.69 -56.61 -13.50
C GLY A 44 20.63 -57.18 -14.93
N ASP A 45 20.36 -58.49 -15.06
CA ASP A 45 20.18 -59.28 -16.31
C ASP A 45 20.99 -58.82 -17.54
N VAL A 46 22.14 -59.45 -17.80
CA VAL A 46 22.96 -59.30 -19.02
C VAL A 46 22.29 -60.00 -20.22
N GLY A 47 21.02 -59.68 -20.49
CA GLY A 47 20.27 -60.18 -21.64
C GLY A 47 20.43 -59.25 -22.85
N PHE A 48 21.31 -59.61 -23.78
CA PHE A 48 21.34 -59.07 -25.15
C PHE A 48 20.13 -59.60 -25.95
N ARG A 49 18.87 -59.26 -25.60
CA ARG A 49 17.68 -59.63 -26.41
C ARG A 49 17.34 -58.53 -27.42
N CYS A 50 17.50 -58.82 -28.72
CA CYS A 50 16.89 -58.04 -29.80
C CYS A 50 15.42 -58.45 -29.97
N SER A 51 14.48 -57.52 -29.73
CA SER A 51 13.06 -57.70 -30.07
C SER A 51 12.78 -57.23 -31.50
N PHE A 52 12.65 -58.17 -32.44
CA PHE A 52 11.99 -57.92 -33.73
C PHE A 52 10.47 -58.01 -33.53
N THR A 53 9.73 -57.00 -33.96
CA THR A 53 8.27 -57.10 -34.11
C THR A 53 7.92 -56.78 -35.56
N ASP A 54 7.60 -57.83 -36.32
CA ASP A 54 6.95 -57.73 -37.63
C ASP A 54 5.50 -57.29 -37.45
N ARG A 55 5.10 -56.19 -38.09
CA ARG A 55 3.68 -55.90 -38.30
C ARG A 55 3.46 -55.35 -39.70
N ALA A 56 3.22 -56.28 -40.63
CA ALA A 56 2.66 -56.01 -41.95
C ALA A 56 1.21 -55.49 -41.83
N GLY A 57 0.82 -54.51 -42.65
CA GLY A 57 -0.59 -54.21 -42.87
C GLY A 57 -0.96 -52.80 -43.36
N SER A 58 -1.05 -52.68 -44.69
CA SER A 58 -2.08 -51.92 -45.43
C SER A 58 -1.93 -50.41 -45.65
N GLU A 59 -1.37 -50.06 -46.82
CA GLU A 59 -1.52 -48.77 -47.50
C GLU A 59 -2.92 -48.62 -48.15
N LYS A 60 -3.50 -47.41 -48.12
CA LYS A 60 -4.37 -46.91 -49.19
C LYS A 60 -4.44 -45.37 -49.19
N ASN A 61 -4.06 -44.84 -50.35
CA ASN A 61 -3.97 -43.47 -50.87
C ASN A 61 -5.13 -42.50 -50.54
N ALA A 62 -4.81 -41.20 -50.44
CA ALA A 62 -5.52 -40.10 -51.13
C ALA A 62 -4.69 -38.79 -51.11
N ASP A 63 -4.68 -38.12 -52.26
CA ASP A 63 -3.90 -36.96 -52.70
C ASP A 63 -4.21 -35.60 -52.03
N GLY A 64 -3.25 -34.65 -52.05
CA GLY A 64 -3.50 -33.21 -51.85
C GLY A 64 -2.28 -32.33 -51.46
N GLU A 65 -1.63 -31.75 -52.48
CA GLU A 65 -0.78 -30.52 -52.56
C GLU A 65 0.11 -30.01 -51.39
N GLU A 66 1.44 -29.99 -51.63
CA GLU A 66 2.53 -29.36 -50.84
C GLU A 66 2.79 -27.88 -51.17
N PRO A 67 3.41 -27.13 -50.24
CA PRO A 67 4.73 -26.52 -50.50
C PRO A 67 5.79 -26.94 -49.45
N PRO A 68 7.09 -26.85 -49.76
CA PRO A 68 8.08 -27.81 -49.29
C PRO A 68 8.60 -27.51 -47.88
N LEU A 69 8.51 -28.50 -46.99
CA LEU A 69 9.26 -28.57 -45.74
C LEU A 69 10.43 -29.53 -45.89
N SER A 70 11.62 -29.02 -45.57
CA SER A 70 12.91 -29.69 -45.60
C SER A 70 12.87 -31.01 -44.82
N ARG A 71 12.98 -32.10 -45.58
CA ARG A 71 12.93 -33.51 -45.19
C ARG A 71 14.20 -33.88 -44.41
N GLY A 72 14.07 -34.08 -43.10
CA GLY A 72 15.03 -34.82 -42.28
C GLY A 72 14.44 -36.20 -42.01
N ASP A 73 14.93 -37.21 -42.72
CA ASP A 73 14.45 -38.58 -42.68
C ASP A 73 14.51 -39.17 -41.27
N SER A 74 13.33 -39.44 -40.69
CA SER A 74 13.13 -40.29 -39.53
C SER A 74 13.27 -41.76 -39.93
N SER A 75 14.50 -42.19 -40.24
CA SER A 75 14.81 -43.61 -40.33
C SER A 75 14.88 -44.20 -38.91
N SER A 76 13.97 -45.11 -38.59
CA SER A 76 13.98 -45.94 -37.39
C SER A 76 15.28 -46.77 -37.32
N GLN A 77 16.35 -46.20 -36.77
CA GLN A 77 17.62 -46.90 -36.60
C GLN A 77 17.50 -47.87 -35.42
N VAL A 78 17.64 -49.15 -35.75
CA VAL A 78 17.83 -50.28 -34.85
C VAL A 78 19.00 -49.97 -33.89
N THR A 79 18.69 -49.52 -32.67
CA THR A 79 19.70 -49.26 -31.64
C THR A 79 20.28 -50.58 -31.16
N LYS A 80 21.54 -50.86 -31.53
CA LYS A 80 22.29 -51.99 -31.01
C LYS A 80 22.38 -51.89 -29.48
N PRO A 81 22.18 -53.01 -28.74
CA PRO A 81 22.38 -53.02 -27.30
C PRO A 81 23.81 -52.58 -26.97
N HIS A 82 23.93 -51.51 -26.20
CA HIS A 82 25.19 -50.97 -25.70
C HIS A 82 25.12 -50.88 -24.18
N LEU A 83 26.27 -51.08 -23.53
CA LEU A 83 26.42 -50.90 -22.09
C LEU A 83 27.54 -49.88 -21.88
N ALA A 84 27.28 -48.85 -21.08
CA ALA A 84 28.25 -47.84 -20.71
C ALA A 84 28.65 -47.99 -19.24
N VAL A 85 29.95 -47.96 -18.94
CA VAL A 85 30.49 -47.92 -17.58
C VAL A 85 31.17 -46.57 -17.38
N CYS A 86 30.66 -45.79 -16.44
CA CYS A 86 31.00 -44.39 -16.22
C CYS A 86 31.72 -44.20 -14.87
N GLU A 87 32.81 -43.43 -14.88
CA GLU A 87 33.58 -43.04 -13.69
C GLU A 87 33.27 -41.61 -13.28
N PHE A 88 32.88 -41.40 -12.02
CA PHE A 88 32.64 -40.08 -11.44
C PHE A 88 33.63 -39.79 -10.32
N VAL A 89 34.06 -38.53 -10.24
CA VAL A 89 34.86 -37.98 -9.11
C VAL A 89 33.98 -36.99 -8.36
N GLU A 90 33.77 -37.21 -7.07
CA GLU A 90 32.98 -36.33 -6.21
C GLU A 90 33.88 -35.23 -5.62
N HIS A 91 33.53 -33.96 -5.87
CA HIS A 91 34.20 -32.82 -5.25
C HIS A 91 33.56 -32.50 -3.91
N ASN A 92 34.12 -33.03 -2.82
CA ASN A 92 33.72 -32.62 -1.48
C ASN A 92 34.44 -31.33 -1.09
N ALA A 93 33.66 -30.28 -0.80
CA ALA A 93 34.14 -29.04 -0.23
C ALA A 93 34.54 -29.26 1.24
N GLY A 94 35.71 -29.85 1.47
CA GLY A 94 36.24 -30.10 2.81
C GLY A 94 37.72 -30.45 2.75
N VAL A 95 38.56 -29.60 3.36
CA VAL A 95 40.01 -29.79 3.43
C VAL A 95 40.31 -31.09 4.20
N GLY A 96 40.86 -32.10 3.52
CA GLY A 96 41.50 -33.26 4.16
C GLY A 96 40.79 -34.62 4.04
N VAL A 97 39.69 -34.74 3.28
CA VAL A 97 39.03 -36.05 3.03
C VAL A 97 39.25 -36.46 1.57
N ALA A 98 39.74 -37.68 1.35
CA ALA A 98 40.02 -38.23 0.02
C ALA A 98 38.80 -38.10 -0.91
N ALA A 99 39.03 -37.65 -2.15
CA ALA A 99 37.99 -37.53 -3.16
C ALA A 99 37.27 -38.88 -3.34
N GLY A 100 35.94 -38.88 -3.22
CA GLY A 100 35.14 -40.08 -3.45
C GLY A 100 35.11 -40.40 -4.94
N HIS A 101 35.36 -41.66 -5.29
CA HIS A 101 35.19 -42.17 -6.65
C HIS A 101 33.91 -43.00 -6.72
N ARG A 102 33.14 -42.86 -7.80
CA ARG A 102 31.90 -43.60 -8.01
C ARG A 102 31.84 -44.18 -9.42
N VAL A 103 31.65 -45.49 -9.52
CA VAL A 103 31.45 -46.19 -10.80
C VAL A 103 29.97 -46.51 -11.01
N VAL A 104 29.43 -46.19 -12.18
CA VAL A 104 28.03 -46.44 -12.54
C VAL A 104 27.97 -47.09 -13.92
N ALA A 105 27.28 -48.22 -14.03
CA ALA A 105 26.96 -48.82 -15.33
C ALA A 105 25.53 -48.44 -15.75
N THR A 106 25.32 -48.10 -17.01
CA THR A 106 24.03 -47.68 -17.56
C THR A 106 23.83 -48.19 -18.99
N ARG A 107 22.57 -48.39 -19.39
CA ARG A 107 22.14 -48.61 -20.79
C ARG A 107 21.65 -47.33 -21.46
N ASP A 108 21.45 -46.27 -20.67
CA ASP A 108 21.01 -44.96 -21.14
C ASP A 108 22.05 -43.91 -20.76
N LEU A 109 22.87 -43.52 -21.74
CA LEU A 109 23.85 -42.43 -21.59
C LEU A 109 23.17 -41.07 -21.44
N SER A 110 21.96 -40.90 -21.95
CA SER A 110 21.21 -39.64 -21.93
C SER A 110 20.90 -39.22 -20.50
N ALA A 111 20.49 -40.17 -19.66
CA ALA A 111 20.21 -39.94 -18.24
C ALA A 111 21.46 -39.53 -17.43
N VAL A 112 22.65 -39.92 -17.88
CA VAL A 112 23.93 -39.57 -17.24
C VAL A 112 24.41 -38.19 -17.68
N LEU A 113 24.25 -37.84 -18.96
CA LEU A 113 24.72 -36.57 -19.54
C LEU A 113 23.78 -35.38 -19.25
N GLN A 114 22.52 -35.62 -18.91
CA GLN A 114 21.52 -34.56 -18.66
C GLN A 114 21.51 -34.01 -17.23
N ARG A 115 22.41 -34.44 -16.32
CA ARG A 115 22.54 -33.78 -15.01
C ARG A 115 23.21 -32.41 -15.17
N PRO A 116 22.53 -31.30 -14.80
CA PRO A 116 23.09 -29.98 -14.97
C PRO A 116 24.28 -29.79 -14.03
N ALA A 117 25.39 -29.28 -14.56
CA ALA A 117 26.48 -28.73 -13.79
C ALA A 117 25.96 -27.51 -13.02
N GLU A 118 25.57 -27.69 -11.76
CA GLU A 118 25.35 -26.59 -10.83
C GLU A 118 26.70 -25.87 -10.63
N ALA A 119 26.74 -24.59 -10.96
CA ALA A 119 27.92 -23.74 -10.85
C ALA A 119 28.44 -23.72 -9.40
N PRO A 120 29.77 -23.74 -9.17
CA PRO A 120 30.33 -23.76 -7.83
C PRO A 120 30.17 -22.38 -7.18
N LEU A 121 29.14 -22.20 -6.35
CA LEU A 121 29.03 -21.07 -5.44
C LEU A 121 30.01 -21.25 -4.28
N GLY A 122 31.19 -20.64 -4.41
CA GLY A 122 32.11 -20.43 -3.30
C GLY A 122 31.64 -19.25 -2.45
N LEU A 123 31.06 -19.52 -1.29
CA LEU A 123 30.97 -18.60 -0.16
C LEU A 123 30.81 -19.43 1.12
N ALA A 124 31.80 -19.36 1.99
CA ALA A 124 31.84 -20.03 3.29
C ALA A 124 30.77 -19.44 4.23
N PRO A 125 30.05 -20.27 5.02
CA PRO A 125 29.39 -19.80 6.22
C PRO A 125 30.11 -20.36 7.46
N SER A 126 30.47 -19.44 8.35
CA SER A 126 30.93 -19.72 9.70
C SER A 126 29.89 -20.49 10.52
N ALA A 127 30.39 -21.42 11.33
CA ALA A 127 29.67 -22.36 12.18
C ALA A 127 28.72 -21.73 13.22
N THR A 128 27.59 -22.38 13.51
CA THR A 128 27.34 -23.16 14.76
C THR A 128 25.85 -23.52 14.98
N ALA A 129 25.62 -24.68 15.63
CA ALA A 129 24.38 -25.22 16.27
C ALA A 129 23.27 -25.77 15.33
N SER A 130 23.18 -27.07 15.03
CA SER A 130 22.82 -28.27 15.83
C SER A 130 21.32 -28.48 16.12
N ILE A 131 20.82 -29.64 15.68
CA ILE A 131 19.75 -30.51 16.22
C ILE A 131 18.48 -30.69 15.32
N ASP A 132 18.55 -31.79 14.55
CA ASP A 132 17.55 -32.86 14.33
C ASP A 132 16.06 -32.56 14.08
N ARG A 133 15.61 -32.81 12.83
CA ARG A 133 14.64 -33.89 12.54
C ARG A 133 14.45 -34.17 11.03
N ALA A 134 14.25 -35.45 10.73
CA ALA A 134 14.33 -36.11 9.43
C ALA A 134 13.18 -35.84 8.45
N ALA A 135 13.51 -35.71 7.15
CA ALA A 135 12.76 -36.26 6.01
C ALA A 135 13.54 -36.09 4.68
N SER A 136 14.19 -37.16 4.23
CA SER A 136 14.48 -37.56 2.84
C SER A 136 14.53 -36.50 1.71
N ALA A 137 15.73 -35.99 1.43
CA ALA A 137 16.19 -35.62 0.08
C ALA A 137 17.72 -35.49 0.09
N THR A 138 18.44 -36.53 -0.31
CA THR A 138 19.90 -36.51 -0.42
C THR A 138 20.30 -35.61 -1.59
N GLY A 139 20.68 -34.36 -1.29
CA GLY A 139 21.35 -33.48 -2.24
C GLY A 139 22.69 -34.08 -2.65
N SER A 140 22.87 -34.33 -3.94
CA SER A 140 24.12 -34.87 -4.49
C SER A 140 25.16 -33.77 -4.59
N SER A 141 26.34 -33.99 -4.00
CA SER A 141 27.54 -33.20 -4.25
C SER A 141 27.87 -33.17 -5.77
N PRO A 142 28.45 -32.07 -6.28
CA PRO A 142 28.83 -31.96 -7.68
C PRO A 142 29.86 -33.05 -8.00
N SER A 143 29.47 -33.96 -8.90
CA SER A 143 30.30 -35.06 -9.38
C SER A 143 30.69 -34.81 -10.83
N THR A 144 31.98 -34.94 -11.14
CA THR A 144 32.51 -34.78 -12.50
C THR A 144 32.70 -36.15 -13.14
N LEU A 145 32.12 -36.36 -14.33
CA LEU A 145 32.33 -37.57 -15.12
C LEU A 145 33.74 -37.53 -15.73
N VAL A 146 34.56 -38.53 -15.45
CA VAL A 146 35.98 -38.57 -15.85
C VAL A 146 36.24 -39.53 -17.01
N CYS A 147 35.63 -40.72 -17.00
CA CYS A 147 35.85 -41.74 -18.03
C CYS A 147 34.52 -42.43 -18.36
N CYS A 148 34.32 -42.76 -19.64
CA CYS A 148 33.20 -43.57 -20.09
C CYS A 148 33.69 -44.72 -20.97
N VAL A 149 33.39 -45.97 -20.57
CA VAL A 149 33.72 -47.19 -21.30
C VAL A 149 32.45 -47.76 -21.94
N LEU A 150 32.40 -47.77 -23.27
CA LEU A 150 31.32 -48.31 -24.09
C LEU A 150 31.61 -49.76 -24.48
N ILE A 151 30.66 -50.65 -24.25
CA ILE A 151 30.75 -52.08 -24.51
C ILE A 151 29.65 -52.48 -25.51
N LEU A 152 30.08 -53.03 -26.65
CA LEU A 152 29.22 -53.45 -27.76
C LEU A 152 29.48 -54.93 -28.09
N LEU A 153 28.45 -55.69 -28.46
CA LEU A 153 28.60 -57.09 -28.89
C LEU A 153 29.11 -57.17 -30.34
N ARG A 154 30.17 -57.96 -30.60
CA ARG A 154 30.64 -58.25 -31.97
C ARG A 154 29.74 -59.32 -32.60
N HIS A 155 29.19 -59.03 -33.78
CA HIS A 155 28.39 -59.99 -34.54
C HIS A 155 29.29 -61.10 -35.11
N PRO A 156 29.06 -62.40 -34.80
CA PRO A 156 29.70 -63.47 -35.55
C PRO A 156 29.08 -63.54 -36.96
N ALA A 157 29.90 -63.82 -37.97
CA ALA A 157 29.52 -64.00 -39.37
C ALA A 157 28.73 -65.31 -39.63
N GLY A 158 28.01 -65.82 -38.63
CA GLY A 158 27.18 -67.02 -38.69
C GLY A 158 26.06 -66.90 -37.65
N GLY A 159 24.83 -67.27 -38.04
CA GLY A 159 23.57 -66.95 -37.36
C GLY A 159 23.52 -67.10 -35.83
N LEU A 160 22.69 -66.27 -35.20
CA LEU A 160 22.49 -66.11 -33.76
C LEU A 160 21.92 -67.35 -33.02
N GLU A 161 21.66 -68.47 -33.70
CA GLU A 161 21.00 -69.63 -33.10
C GLU A 161 21.93 -70.52 -32.25
N ALA A 162 23.24 -70.24 -32.18
CA ALA A 162 24.22 -71.09 -31.48
C ALA A 162 24.80 -70.51 -30.16
N VAL A 163 24.34 -69.33 -29.70
CA VAL A 163 24.96 -68.66 -28.53
C VAL A 163 24.33 -69.06 -27.18
N SER A 164 23.20 -69.77 -27.18
CA SER A 164 22.50 -70.18 -25.95
C SER A 164 23.17 -71.30 -25.12
N GLU A 165 24.36 -71.80 -25.50
CA GLU A 165 24.97 -72.97 -24.81
C GLU A 165 26.43 -72.82 -24.35
N ARG A 166 27.10 -71.65 -24.44
CA ARG A 166 28.56 -71.59 -24.18
C ARG A 166 29.07 -70.34 -23.45
N GLY A 167 29.26 -70.47 -22.14
CA GLY A 167 30.31 -69.78 -21.35
C GLY A 167 30.24 -68.25 -21.22
N PRO A 168 31.08 -67.66 -20.35
CA PRO A 168 31.12 -66.21 -20.18
C PRO A 168 31.63 -65.50 -21.45
N LEU A 169 31.07 -64.32 -21.76
CA LEU A 169 31.50 -63.50 -22.90
C LEU A 169 32.98 -63.12 -22.72
N THR A 170 33.82 -63.56 -23.66
CA THR A 170 35.25 -63.23 -23.70
C THR A 170 35.50 -61.96 -24.54
N LEU A 171 36.71 -61.40 -24.46
CA LEU A 171 37.13 -60.23 -25.26
C LEU A 171 36.94 -60.42 -26.78
N ARG A 172 36.87 -61.66 -27.28
CA ARG A 172 36.62 -61.94 -28.71
C ARG A 172 35.20 -61.56 -29.14
N ASN A 173 34.25 -61.57 -28.20
CA ASN A 173 32.83 -61.37 -28.45
C ASN A 173 32.42 -59.89 -28.29
N LEU A 174 33.34 -59.01 -27.89
CA LEU A 174 33.05 -57.63 -27.49
C LEU A 174 33.90 -56.62 -28.26
N SER A 175 33.34 -55.42 -28.44
CA SER A 175 34.01 -54.21 -28.88
C SER A 175 33.95 -53.21 -27.73
N ILE A 176 35.10 -52.88 -27.15
CA ILE A 176 35.24 -52.00 -25.99
C ILE A 176 35.91 -50.70 -26.43
N GLN A 177 35.34 -49.56 -26.07
CA GLN A 177 35.87 -48.24 -26.39
C GLN A 177 35.85 -47.37 -25.14
N ALA A 178 36.94 -46.67 -24.84
CA ALA A 178 36.98 -45.71 -23.74
C ALA A 178 37.10 -44.29 -24.30
N VAL A 179 36.37 -43.37 -23.68
CA VAL A 179 36.42 -41.94 -23.97
C VAL A 179 36.75 -41.20 -22.69
N ASP A 180 37.79 -40.36 -22.73
CA ASP A 180 38.11 -39.45 -21.64
C ASP A 180 37.10 -38.29 -21.66
N MET A 181 36.31 -38.18 -20.59
CA MET A 181 35.23 -37.20 -20.48
C MET A 181 35.72 -35.85 -19.94
N ARG A 182 36.99 -35.73 -19.55
CA ARG A 182 37.59 -34.42 -19.23
C ARG A 182 37.77 -33.57 -20.48
N ARG A 183 38.05 -34.21 -21.62
CA ARG A 183 38.20 -33.58 -22.94
C ARG A 183 37.59 -34.47 -24.03
N PRO A 184 36.25 -34.60 -24.05
CA PRO A 184 35.56 -35.61 -24.86
C PRO A 184 35.82 -35.42 -26.36
N LEU A 185 35.95 -34.17 -26.81
CA LEU A 185 36.19 -33.86 -28.22
C LEU A 185 37.63 -34.14 -28.65
N GLU A 186 38.64 -33.86 -27.81
CA GLU A 186 40.03 -34.24 -28.07
C GLU A 186 40.21 -35.77 -28.05
N SER A 187 39.56 -36.44 -27.09
CA SER A 187 39.54 -37.90 -26.99
C SER A 187 38.86 -38.54 -28.20
N LEU A 188 37.73 -37.98 -28.67
CA LEU A 188 37.07 -38.43 -29.89
C LEU A 188 37.94 -38.19 -31.13
N GLN A 189 38.57 -37.02 -31.25
CA GLN A 189 39.46 -36.71 -32.37
C GLN A 189 40.63 -37.69 -32.44
N THR A 190 41.28 -37.98 -31.31
CA THR A 190 42.39 -38.94 -31.23
C THR A 190 41.92 -40.36 -31.55
N LEU A 191 40.78 -40.80 -31.03
CA LEU A 191 40.19 -42.12 -31.33
C LEU A 191 39.89 -42.28 -32.83
N LEU A 192 39.28 -41.28 -33.47
CA LEU A 192 38.96 -41.30 -34.89
C LEU A 192 40.23 -41.29 -35.77
N GLN A 193 41.26 -40.52 -35.41
CA GLN A 193 42.52 -40.43 -36.16
C GLN A 193 43.44 -41.64 -35.96
N THR A 194 43.54 -42.17 -34.74
CA THR A 194 44.51 -43.23 -34.40
C THR A 194 43.97 -44.64 -34.62
N VAL A 195 42.66 -44.86 -34.43
CA VAL A 195 42.05 -46.19 -34.52
C VAL A 195 41.28 -46.34 -35.83
N TYR A 196 40.34 -45.44 -36.11
CA TYR A 196 39.44 -45.59 -37.25
C TYR A 196 40.08 -45.23 -38.58
N GLU A 197 40.90 -44.18 -38.66
CA GLU A 197 41.55 -43.81 -39.93
C GLU A 197 42.49 -44.93 -40.47
N PRO A 198 43.33 -45.60 -39.66
CA PRO A 198 44.12 -46.75 -40.12
C PRO A 198 43.27 -47.99 -40.47
N LEU A 199 42.17 -48.22 -39.74
CA LEU A 199 41.23 -49.31 -40.05
C LEU A 199 40.55 -49.09 -41.41
N LEU A 200 40.09 -47.88 -41.69
CA LEU A 200 39.47 -47.55 -42.98
C LEU A 200 40.50 -47.55 -44.12
N ARG A 201 41.77 -47.20 -43.85
CA ARG A 201 42.86 -47.36 -44.82
C ARG A 201 43.10 -48.82 -45.18
N SER A 202 43.07 -49.74 -44.21
CA SER A 202 43.30 -51.17 -44.48
C SER A 202 42.11 -51.86 -45.14
N GLN A 203 40.88 -51.35 -44.94
CA GLN A 203 39.65 -51.89 -45.56
C GLN A 203 39.32 -51.27 -46.93
N HIS A 204 40.14 -50.35 -47.44
CA HIS A 204 39.93 -49.64 -48.71
C HIS A 204 38.56 -48.92 -48.83
N GLU A 205 37.95 -48.51 -47.71
CA GLU A 205 36.68 -47.76 -47.71
C GLU A 205 36.89 -46.26 -47.93
N VAL A 206 37.04 -45.85 -49.19
CA VAL A 206 37.33 -44.46 -49.56
C VAL A 206 36.22 -43.48 -49.14
N LYS A 207 34.95 -43.87 -49.28
CA LYS A 207 33.79 -43.02 -48.98
C LYS A 207 33.62 -42.75 -47.49
N LEU A 208 33.80 -43.78 -46.65
CA LEU A 208 33.72 -43.61 -45.20
C LEU A 208 34.88 -42.76 -44.69
N ARG A 209 36.07 -42.91 -45.29
CA ARG A 209 37.24 -42.09 -44.98
C ARG A 209 37.03 -40.62 -45.31
N SER A 210 36.40 -40.28 -46.44
CA SER A 210 36.07 -38.87 -46.75
C SER A 210 35.05 -38.30 -45.77
N GLN A 211 33.99 -39.04 -45.46
CA GLN A 211 33.01 -38.62 -44.45
C GLN A 211 33.63 -38.47 -43.04
N LEU A 212 34.55 -39.36 -42.68
CA LEU A 212 35.31 -39.26 -41.44
C LEU A 212 36.19 -38.01 -41.42
N GLN A 213 36.86 -37.70 -42.54
CA GLN A 213 37.65 -36.47 -42.68
C GLN A 213 36.79 -35.21 -42.63
N ASP A 214 35.61 -35.22 -43.25
CA ASP A 214 34.64 -34.12 -43.17
C ASP A 214 34.15 -33.93 -41.73
N PHE A 215 33.85 -35.03 -41.03
CA PHE A 215 33.46 -35.01 -39.62
C PHE A 215 34.60 -34.52 -38.72
N LEU A 216 35.83 -35.01 -38.91
CA LEU A 216 37.02 -34.53 -38.21
C LEU A 216 37.27 -33.04 -38.47
N SER A 217 36.99 -32.55 -39.68
CA SER A 217 37.08 -31.14 -40.04
C SER A 217 36.03 -30.31 -39.31
N SER A 218 34.79 -30.82 -39.22
CA SER A 218 33.70 -30.21 -38.44
C SER A 218 33.98 -30.19 -36.93
N VAL A 219 34.51 -31.29 -36.37
CA VAL A 219 34.91 -31.33 -34.95
C VAL A 219 36.05 -30.36 -34.68
N ARG A 220 37.06 -30.30 -35.57
CA ARG A 220 38.17 -29.34 -35.46
C ARG A 220 37.67 -27.90 -35.52
N SER A 221 36.72 -27.57 -36.39
CA SER A 221 36.17 -26.20 -36.49
C SER A 221 35.40 -25.78 -35.24
N HIS A 222 34.83 -26.73 -34.49
CA HIS A 222 34.13 -26.45 -33.23
C HIS A 222 35.08 -26.41 -32.01
N CYS A 223 36.23 -27.09 -32.05
CA CYS A 223 37.15 -27.20 -30.91
C CYS A 223 38.30 -26.19 -30.94
N GLN A 224 38.69 -25.74 -32.14
CA GLN A 224 39.71 -24.72 -32.32
C GLN A 224 39.14 -23.66 -33.25
N VAL A 225 38.96 -22.44 -32.73
CA VAL A 225 38.47 -21.25 -33.48
C VAL A 225 39.24 -21.07 -34.79
N PHE A 226 40.48 -21.54 -34.84
CA PHE A 226 41.27 -21.64 -36.05
C PHE A 226 41.94 -23.01 -36.13
N VAL A 227 41.82 -23.69 -37.28
CA VAL A 227 42.59 -24.89 -37.61
C VAL A 227 44.08 -24.52 -37.57
N GLU A 228 44.93 -25.35 -36.94
CA GLU A 228 46.38 -25.23 -37.10
C GLU A 228 46.72 -25.33 -38.60
N VAL A 229 47.02 -24.19 -39.21
CA VAL A 229 47.41 -24.12 -40.63
C VAL A 229 48.88 -24.52 -40.71
N ASP A 230 49.21 -25.43 -41.62
CA ASP A 230 50.59 -25.69 -42.04
C ASP A 230 50.73 -25.32 -43.53
N LEU A 231 51.35 -24.18 -43.81
CA LEU A 231 51.56 -23.70 -45.17
C LEU A 231 52.48 -24.61 -45.99
N LYS A 232 53.26 -25.50 -45.36
CA LYS A 232 54.13 -26.45 -46.07
C LYS A 232 53.35 -27.41 -46.95
N ILE A 233 52.08 -27.68 -46.64
CA ILE A 233 51.19 -28.54 -47.44
C ILE A 233 50.94 -27.95 -48.84
N PHE A 234 51.02 -26.62 -48.98
CA PHE A 234 50.81 -25.91 -50.24
C PHE A 234 52.12 -25.65 -51.02
N VAL A 235 53.25 -26.20 -50.54
CA VAL A 235 54.54 -26.14 -51.24
C VAL A 235 54.69 -27.38 -52.13
N HIS A 236 55.14 -27.19 -53.36
CA HIS A 236 55.34 -28.29 -54.31
C HIS A 236 56.35 -29.31 -53.77
N ALA A 237 56.06 -30.61 -53.92
CA ALA A 237 56.89 -31.69 -53.37
C ALA A 237 58.37 -31.59 -53.75
N GLU A 238 58.68 -31.29 -55.01
CA GLU A 238 60.07 -31.09 -55.47
C GLU A 238 60.79 -29.92 -54.77
N LEU A 239 60.06 -28.87 -54.35
CA LEU A 239 60.66 -27.75 -53.62
C LEU A 239 60.91 -28.12 -52.15
N LEU A 240 60.05 -28.96 -51.56
CA LEU A 240 60.27 -29.52 -50.23
C LEU A 240 61.47 -30.46 -50.23
N GLU A 241 61.58 -31.33 -51.25
CA GLU A 241 62.73 -32.21 -51.45
C GLU A 241 64.02 -31.43 -51.66
N LEU A 242 63.99 -30.35 -52.45
CA LEU A 242 65.14 -29.44 -52.64
C LEU A 242 65.57 -28.79 -51.32
N CYS A 243 64.61 -28.26 -50.55
CA CYS A 243 64.88 -27.67 -49.24
C CYS A 243 65.42 -28.71 -48.25
N ALA A 244 64.96 -29.96 -48.32
CA ALA A 244 65.43 -31.05 -47.48
C ALA A 244 66.83 -31.54 -47.89
N ALA A 245 67.14 -31.56 -49.18
CA ALA A 245 68.44 -31.95 -49.72
C ALA A 245 69.53 -30.90 -49.42
N HIS A 246 69.15 -29.62 -49.32
CA HIS A 246 70.07 -28.51 -49.06
C HIS A 246 69.65 -27.73 -47.80
N PRO A 247 69.91 -28.27 -46.60
CA PRO A 247 69.51 -27.64 -45.35
C PRO A 247 70.22 -26.30 -45.09
N GLU A 248 71.43 -26.10 -45.60
CA GLU A 248 72.22 -24.87 -45.39
C GLU A 248 72.03 -23.80 -46.47
N ALA A 249 71.35 -24.12 -47.58
CA ALA A 249 71.21 -23.19 -48.69
C ALA A 249 70.19 -22.08 -48.38
N ASP A 250 70.55 -20.84 -48.71
CA ASP A 250 69.62 -19.69 -48.69
C ASP A 250 68.64 -19.76 -49.89
N VAL A 251 67.63 -18.89 -49.90
CA VAL A 251 66.61 -18.88 -50.97
C VAL A 251 67.22 -18.59 -52.34
N GLU A 252 68.31 -17.82 -52.42
CA GLU A 252 68.99 -17.49 -53.68
C GLU A 252 69.78 -18.70 -54.20
N GLN A 253 70.52 -19.37 -53.32
CA GLN A 253 71.23 -20.62 -53.57
C GLN A 253 70.27 -21.74 -53.99
N LEU A 254 69.09 -21.85 -53.36
CA LEU A 254 68.08 -22.83 -53.75
C LEU A 254 67.52 -22.56 -55.16
N VAL A 255 67.36 -21.29 -55.56
CA VAL A 255 66.96 -20.92 -56.93
C VAL A 255 68.06 -21.25 -57.94
N GLU A 256 69.34 -21.07 -57.57
CA GLU A 256 70.48 -21.47 -58.39
C GLU A 256 70.55 -23.00 -58.57
N ILE A 257 70.34 -23.77 -57.49
CA ILE A 257 70.35 -25.24 -57.50
C ILE A 257 69.19 -25.81 -58.32
N LEU A 258 68.00 -25.19 -58.29
CA LEU A 258 66.85 -25.62 -59.08
C LEU A 258 67.12 -25.57 -60.59
N GLY A 259 68.05 -24.70 -61.02
CA GLY A 259 68.48 -24.52 -62.39
C GLY A 259 67.51 -23.70 -63.24
N PHE A 260 68.05 -22.99 -64.24
CA PHE A 260 67.28 -22.10 -65.12
C PHE A 260 66.15 -22.83 -65.87
N GLU A 261 66.37 -24.10 -66.22
CA GLU A 261 65.39 -24.91 -66.95
C GLU A 261 64.09 -25.16 -66.15
N LYS A 262 64.19 -25.47 -64.85
CA LYS A 262 63.00 -25.66 -64.00
C LYS A 262 62.39 -24.33 -63.57
N CYS A 263 63.21 -23.32 -63.28
CA CYS A 263 62.75 -21.98 -62.92
C CYS A 263 61.94 -21.30 -64.03
N THR A 264 62.12 -21.68 -65.30
CA THR A 264 61.38 -21.13 -66.45
C THR A 264 60.32 -22.07 -67.03
N ASN A 265 60.25 -23.32 -66.55
CA ASN A 265 59.32 -24.32 -67.05
C ASN A 265 57.86 -23.92 -66.75
N THR A 266 57.10 -23.65 -67.81
CA THR A 266 55.71 -23.21 -67.71
C THR A 266 54.77 -24.24 -67.07
N VAL A 267 55.06 -25.54 -67.20
CA VAL A 267 54.25 -26.60 -66.58
C VAL A 267 54.50 -26.65 -65.07
N PHE A 268 55.77 -26.62 -64.68
CA PHE A 268 56.17 -26.60 -63.27
C PHE A 268 55.64 -25.35 -62.54
N LEU A 269 55.81 -24.17 -63.14
CA LEU A 269 55.29 -22.93 -62.54
C LEU A 269 53.76 -22.93 -62.45
N ARG A 270 53.03 -23.53 -63.41
CA ARG A 270 51.57 -23.71 -63.27
C ARG A 270 51.21 -24.65 -62.12
N GLN A 271 51.96 -25.72 -61.91
CA GLN A 271 51.74 -26.64 -60.77
C GLN A 271 51.98 -25.92 -59.44
N VAL A 272 53.08 -25.18 -59.33
CA VAL A 272 53.39 -24.33 -58.15
C VAL A 272 52.31 -23.27 -57.94
N MET A 273 51.86 -22.58 -59.00
CA MET A 273 50.75 -21.61 -58.93
C MET A 273 49.44 -22.27 -58.49
N THR A 274 49.12 -23.47 -58.98
CA THR A 274 47.86 -24.16 -58.66
C THR A 274 47.83 -24.58 -57.20
N LEU A 275 48.96 -25.07 -56.66
CA LEU A 275 49.10 -25.40 -55.24
C LEU A 275 49.05 -24.15 -54.36
N CYS A 276 49.73 -23.08 -54.77
CA CYS A 276 49.65 -21.80 -54.07
C CYS A 276 48.23 -21.22 -54.11
N ALA A 277 47.51 -21.31 -55.23
CA ALA A 277 46.13 -20.84 -55.32
C ALA A 277 45.17 -21.59 -54.37
N GLN A 278 45.47 -22.84 -54.01
CA GLN A 278 44.70 -23.59 -53.01
C GLN A 278 44.86 -23.03 -51.60
N CYS A 279 45.92 -22.25 -51.30
CA CYS A 279 46.06 -21.61 -50.00
C CYS A 279 45.07 -20.45 -49.78
N ARG A 280 44.48 -19.89 -50.86
CA ARG A 280 43.46 -18.82 -50.76
C ARG A 280 42.31 -19.22 -49.86
N SER A 281 41.82 -20.46 -49.97
CA SER A 281 40.71 -20.93 -49.13
C SER A 281 41.05 -20.99 -47.64
N VAL A 282 42.34 -21.03 -47.29
CA VAL A 282 42.84 -21.10 -45.91
C VAL A 282 43.28 -19.74 -45.39
N LEU A 283 43.80 -18.86 -46.26
CA LEU A 283 44.29 -17.52 -45.90
C LEU A 283 43.20 -16.44 -45.97
N ASP A 284 42.17 -16.60 -46.81
CA ASP A 284 41.03 -15.67 -46.91
C ASP A 284 40.01 -15.89 -45.78
N THR A 285 40.47 -16.06 -44.53
CA THR A 285 39.60 -16.22 -43.37
C THR A 285 39.04 -14.86 -42.94
N LYS A 286 37.71 -14.72 -43.00
CA LYS A 286 37.03 -13.54 -42.48
C LYS A 286 36.88 -13.64 -40.96
N PHE A 287 37.50 -12.71 -40.24
CA PHE A 287 37.37 -12.59 -38.78
C PHE A 287 36.02 -11.94 -38.41
N GLU A 288 34.95 -12.73 -38.40
CA GLU A 288 33.58 -12.21 -38.22
C GLU A 288 33.05 -12.28 -36.77
N GLY A 289 33.74 -12.97 -35.85
CA GLY A 289 33.40 -13.01 -34.40
C GLY A 289 31.92 -13.31 -34.10
N LYS A 290 31.25 -14.12 -34.91
CA LYS A 290 29.77 -14.23 -34.92
C LYS A 290 29.17 -14.93 -33.70
N ASP A 291 29.94 -15.73 -32.96
CA ASP A 291 29.44 -16.59 -31.87
C ASP A 291 30.00 -16.25 -30.49
N ILE A 292 30.49 -15.01 -30.31
CA ILE A 292 31.06 -14.56 -29.03
C ILE A 292 29.93 -14.20 -28.06
N VAL A 293 29.87 -14.90 -26.92
CA VAL A 293 28.79 -14.74 -25.93
C VAL A 293 29.16 -13.75 -24.84
N SER A 294 30.38 -13.78 -24.31
CA SER A 294 30.83 -12.90 -23.21
C SER A 294 31.95 -11.94 -23.61
N ALA A 295 32.15 -10.87 -22.84
CA ALA A 295 33.30 -9.96 -23.03
C ALA A 295 34.64 -10.67 -22.81
N ARG A 296 34.66 -11.70 -21.95
CA ARG A 296 35.85 -12.54 -21.68
C ARG A 296 36.16 -13.45 -22.87
N ASP A 297 35.14 -14.06 -23.46
CA ASP A 297 35.26 -14.87 -24.68
C ASP A 297 35.73 -14.01 -25.85
N GLU A 298 35.33 -12.74 -25.89
CA GLU A 298 35.79 -11.80 -26.91
C GLU A 298 37.30 -11.56 -26.82
N VAL A 299 37.81 -11.29 -25.62
CA VAL A 299 39.24 -11.15 -25.40
C VAL A 299 39.97 -12.45 -25.74
N ALA A 300 39.44 -13.60 -25.33
CA ALA A 300 40.03 -14.90 -25.65
C ALA A 300 40.05 -15.16 -27.18
N TYR A 301 38.98 -14.78 -27.89
CA TYR A 301 38.87 -14.87 -29.34
C TYR A 301 39.93 -14.01 -30.02
N TRP A 302 40.03 -12.71 -29.69
CA TRP A 302 41.02 -11.83 -30.31
C TRP A 302 42.47 -12.21 -29.95
N GLN A 303 42.71 -12.78 -28.76
CA GLN A 303 44.00 -13.38 -28.43
C GLN A 303 44.31 -14.63 -29.28
N ALA A 304 43.31 -15.47 -29.55
CA ALA A 304 43.46 -16.62 -30.43
C ALA A 304 43.70 -16.19 -31.89
N VAL A 305 42.97 -15.18 -32.38
CA VAL A 305 43.20 -14.55 -33.69
C VAL A 305 44.63 -14.03 -33.77
N LEU A 306 45.10 -13.28 -32.77
CA LEU A 306 46.46 -12.74 -32.78
C LEU A 306 47.50 -13.86 -32.85
N ARG A 307 47.35 -14.90 -32.01
CA ARG A 307 48.24 -16.07 -32.02
C ARG A 307 48.24 -16.77 -33.38
N TRP A 308 47.07 -16.90 -34.01
CA TRP A 308 46.93 -17.51 -35.33
C TRP A 308 47.57 -16.67 -36.43
N VAL A 309 47.29 -15.37 -36.48
CA VAL A 309 47.86 -14.42 -37.44
C VAL A 309 49.39 -14.39 -37.31
N GLU A 310 49.92 -14.35 -36.09
CA GLU A 310 51.37 -14.38 -35.85
C GLU A 310 52.00 -15.73 -36.23
N GLN A 311 51.28 -16.85 -36.06
CA GLN A 311 51.72 -18.16 -36.49
C GLN A 311 51.74 -18.29 -38.01
N VAL A 312 50.69 -17.83 -38.70
CA VAL A 312 50.66 -17.77 -40.17
C VAL A 312 51.76 -16.84 -40.69
N GLN A 313 51.96 -15.68 -40.05
CA GLN A 313 53.06 -14.78 -40.38
C GLN A 313 54.42 -15.49 -40.26
N LYS A 314 54.68 -16.23 -39.17
CA LYS A 314 55.91 -17.03 -39.04
C LYS A 314 56.07 -18.05 -40.17
N GLN A 315 54.99 -18.69 -40.60
CA GLN A 315 55.02 -19.65 -41.70
C GLN A 315 55.21 -18.99 -43.07
N LEU A 316 54.66 -17.80 -43.31
CA LEU A 316 54.92 -17.03 -44.53
C LEU A 316 56.40 -16.64 -44.66
N HIS A 317 57.12 -16.54 -43.55
CA HIS A 317 58.57 -16.30 -43.50
C HIS A 317 59.40 -17.59 -43.53
N CYS A 318 58.79 -18.78 -43.66
CA CYS A 318 59.57 -20.01 -43.80
C CYS A 318 60.29 -20.02 -45.14
N ARG A 319 61.48 -20.62 -45.17
CA ARG A 319 62.36 -20.66 -46.34
C ARG A 319 61.66 -21.28 -47.55
N GLU A 320 60.88 -22.33 -47.31
CA GLU A 320 60.14 -23.08 -48.32
C GLU A 320 59.07 -22.21 -49.00
N TRP A 321 58.37 -21.37 -48.24
CA TRP A 321 57.36 -20.45 -48.77
C TRP A 321 57.99 -19.25 -49.49
N GLN A 322 59.08 -18.72 -48.95
CA GLN A 322 59.86 -17.67 -49.61
C GLN A 322 60.39 -18.12 -50.98
N LEU A 323 60.80 -19.39 -51.10
CA LEU A 323 61.20 -20.00 -52.38
C LEU A 323 60.03 -20.03 -53.38
N VAL A 324 58.83 -20.43 -52.94
CA VAL A 324 57.62 -20.40 -53.79
C VAL A 324 57.32 -18.98 -54.28
N HIS A 325 57.31 -18.00 -53.37
CA HIS A 325 57.03 -16.60 -53.74
C HIS A 325 58.09 -16.04 -54.68
N ARG A 326 59.37 -16.41 -54.50
CA ARG A 326 60.46 -15.97 -55.36
C ARG A 326 60.41 -16.61 -56.76
N LEU A 327 59.98 -17.88 -56.87
CA LEU A 327 59.75 -18.55 -58.15
C LEU A 327 58.53 -18.00 -58.90
N LEU A 328 57.47 -17.64 -58.19
CA LEU A 328 56.26 -17.06 -58.79
C LEU A 328 56.45 -15.58 -59.15
N GLY A 329 57.30 -14.85 -58.43
CA GLY A 329 57.60 -13.44 -58.70
C GLY A 329 56.32 -12.59 -58.81
N ASN A 330 56.24 -11.78 -59.86
CA ASN A 330 55.10 -10.89 -60.15
C ASN A 330 53.86 -11.63 -60.71
N ARG A 331 53.81 -12.97 -60.70
CA ARG A 331 52.69 -13.75 -61.27
C ARG A 331 51.51 -13.95 -60.31
N VAL A 332 51.62 -13.45 -59.08
CA VAL A 332 50.57 -13.52 -58.04
C VAL A 332 50.19 -12.09 -57.64
N GLU A 333 48.89 -11.80 -57.66
CA GLU A 333 48.34 -10.45 -57.43
C GLU A 333 48.42 -9.97 -55.97
N THR A 334 48.59 -10.89 -55.01
CA THR A 334 48.45 -10.59 -53.57
C THR A 334 49.70 -11.00 -52.79
N SER A 335 50.28 -10.04 -52.06
CA SER A 335 51.33 -10.29 -51.09
C SER A 335 50.72 -10.43 -49.69
N TYR A 336 50.39 -11.67 -49.31
CA TYR A 336 49.78 -11.97 -48.01
C TYR A 336 50.59 -11.43 -46.81
N GLU A 337 51.91 -11.23 -46.93
CA GLU A 337 52.74 -10.68 -45.87
C GLU A 337 52.26 -9.28 -45.41
N VAL A 338 51.89 -8.41 -46.35
CA VAL A 338 51.44 -7.04 -46.04
C VAL A 338 50.07 -7.08 -45.36
N GLU A 339 49.17 -7.92 -45.87
CA GLU A 339 47.84 -8.11 -45.32
C GLU A 339 47.93 -8.64 -43.89
N PHE A 340 48.66 -9.73 -43.63
CA PHE A 340 48.77 -10.32 -42.29
C PHE A 340 49.47 -9.38 -41.30
N LYS A 341 50.41 -8.54 -41.75
CA LYS A 341 51.01 -7.47 -40.91
C LYS A 341 49.98 -6.40 -40.53
N MET A 342 49.09 -6.03 -41.45
CA MET A 342 47.98 -5.11 -41.16
C MET A 342 46.96 -5.75 -40.21
N HIS A 343 46.59 -7.01 -40.42
CA HIS A 343 45.69 -7.75 -39.52
C HIS A 343 46.28 -7.85 -38.10
N ALA A 344 47.58 -8.18 -37.97
CA ALA A 344 48.24 -8.23 -36.67
C ALA A 344 48.25 -6.87 -35.95
N LYS A 345 48.43 -5.76 -36.69
CA LYS A 345 48.34 -4.41 -36.11
C LYS A 345 46.91 -4.11 -35.65
N LEU A 346 45.92 -4.36 -36.50
CA LEU A 346 44.51 -4.12 -36.20
C LEU A 346 44.04 -4.90 -34.96
N VAL A 347 44.38 -6.19 -34.87
CA VAL A 347 44.02 -7.04 -33.73
C VAL A 347 44.70 -6.58 -32.44
N ARG A 348 45.95 -6.08 -32.50
CA ARG A 348 46.60 -5.47 -31.33
C ARG A 348 45.89 -4.20 -30.88
N ASP A 349 45.44 -3.36 -31.82
CA ASP A 349 44.67 -2.16 -31.50
C ASP A 349 43.33 -2.53 -30.84
N TYR A 350 42.64 -3.58 -31.31
CA TYR A 350 41.42 -4.11 -30.69
C TYR A 350 41.68 -4.64 -29.27
N LEU A 351 42.73 -5.42 -29.07
CA LEU A 351 43.10 -5.93 -27.75
C LEU A 351 43.49 -4.81 -26.78
N ASN A 352 44.11 -3.73 -27.26
CA ASN A 352 44.41 -2.56 -26.44
C ASN A 352 43.14 -1.83 -26.00
N HIS A 353 42.15 -1.70 -26.90
CA HIS A 353 40.84 -1.14 -26.54
C HIS A 353 40.12 -2.03 -25.50
N LEU A 354 40.04 -3.34 -25.74
CA LEU A 354 39.39 -4.27 -24.80
C LEU A 354 40.07 -4.30 -23.43
N LYS A 355 41.41 -4.20 -23.36
CA LYS A 355 42.14 -4.07 -22.08
C LYS A 355 41.85 -2.77 -21.33
N SER A 356 41.43 -1.72 -22.03
CA SER A 356 41.09 -0.43 -21.41
C SER A 356 39.71 -0.43 -20.75
N VAL A 357 38.87 -1.43 -21.02
CA VAL A 357 37.53 -1.58 -20.44
C VAL A 357 37.61 -2.48 -19.21
N PRO A 358 37.26 -1.99 -18.00
CA PRO A 358 37.44 -2.73 -16.74
C PRO A 358 36.35 -3.79 -16.48
N PHE A 359 35.97 -4.60 -17.47
CA PHE A 359 34.90 -5.61 -17.30
C PHE A 359 35.27 -6.73 -16.28
N GLN A 360 36.55 -6.88 -15.94
CA GLN A 360 37.00 -7.82 -14.88
C GLN A 360 36.51 -7.40 -13.48
N GLN A 361 36.29 -6.10 -13.25
CA GLN A 361 35.84 -5.59 -11.96
C GLN A 361 34.37 -5.92 -11.67
N ILE A 362 33.58 -6.29 -12.70
CA ILE A 362 32.14 -6.57 -12.57
C ILE A 362 31.87 -7.67 -11.52
N ASP A 363 32.70 -8.70 -11.42
CA ASP A 363 32.50 -9.80 -10.46
C ASP A 363 32.76 -9.36 -9.00
N GLU A 364 33.68 -8.42 -8.80
CA GLU A 364 34.20 -8.01 -7.49
C GLU A 364 33.39 -6.89 -6.84
N VAL A 365 32.64 -6.11 -7.62
CA VAL A 365 31.99 -4.89 -7.14
C VAL A 365 30.89 -5.16 -6.11
N GLU A 366 30.95 -4.41 -5.01
CA GLU A 366 29.96 -4.37 -3.93
C GLU A 366 28.97 -3.21 -4.12
N GLY A 367 27.85 -3.26 -3.36
CA GLY A 367 26.66 -2.45 -3.59
C GLY A 367 26.87 -0.93 -3.72
N GLU A 368 27.74 -0.34 -2.90
CA GLU A 368 27.98 1.11 -2.90
C GLU A 368 28.78 1.58 -4.13
N ASN A 369 29.68 0.73 -4.64
CA ASN A 369 30.55 1.06 -5.77
C ASN A 369 29.94 0.70 -7.13
N TYR A 370 28.75 0.08 -7.15
CA TYR A 370 28.08 -0.37 -8.37
C TYR A 370 27.81 0.77 -9.35
N ALA A 371 27.25 1.90 -8.87
CA ALA A 371 26.94 3.04 -9.75
C ALA A 371 28.21 3.68 -10.35
N ALA A 372 29.28 3.79 -9.56
CA ALA A 372 30.57 4.30 -10.01
C ALA A 372 31.19 3.40 -11.10
N LEU A 373 31.12 2.08 -10.93
CA LEU A 373 31.59 1.12 -11.93
C LEU A 373 30.79 1.24 -13.25
N VAL A 374 29.46 1.34 -13.16
CA VAL A 374 28.60 1.52 -14.34
C VAL A 374 29.05 2.76 -15.12
N GLU A 375 29.25 3.89 -14.45
CA GLU A 375 29.74 5.12 -15.08
C GLU A 375 31.12 4.96 -15.72
N GLU A 376 32.06 4.30 -15.04
CA GLU A 376 33.41 4.05 -15.55
C GLU A 376 33.40 3.16 -16.81
N LEU A 377 32.61 2.08 -16.81
CA LEU A 377 32.47 1.16 -17.94
C LEU A 377 31.85 1.83 -19.17
N PHE A 378 30.77 2.58 -18.98
CA PHE A 378 30.14 3.33 -20.07
C PHE A 378 31.08 4.41 -20.62
N SER A 379 31.81 5.12 -19.76
CA SER A 379 32.80 6.12 -20.18
C SER A 379 33.98 5.51 -20.94
N ALA A 380 34.44 4.31 -20.56
CA ALA A 380 35.52 3.60 -21.23
C ALA A 380 35.14 3.12 -22.64
N MET A 381 33.89 2.69 -22.84
CA MET A 381 33.40 2.21 -24.14
C MET A 381 33.14 3.32 -25.17
N VAL A 382 32.79 4.52 -24.72
CA VAL A 382 32.53 5.67 -25.62
C VAL A 382 33.85 6.30 -26.13
N ARG A 383 35.01 5.87 -25.63
CA ARG A 383 36.30 6.41 -26.10
C ARG A 383 36.52 6.09 -27.60
N PRO A 384 37.01 7.05 -28.41
CA PRO A 384 37.31 6.81 -29.82
C PRO A 384 38.26 5.62 -29.98
N SER A 385 37.86 4.61 -30.73
CA SER A 385 38.67 3.42 -31.00
C SER A 385 38.55 2.99 -32.46
N THR A 386 39.51 2.19 -32.95
CA THR A 386 39.45 1.56 -34.28
C THR A 386 38.48 0.37 -34.31
N TYR A 387 37.84 0.07 -33.18
CA TYR A 387 37.02 -1.11 -32.99
C TYR A 387 35.65 -0.92 -33.68
N PRO A 388 35.18 -1.89 -34.49
CA PRO A 388 33.98 -1.71 -35.32
C PRO A 388 32.72 -1.47 -34.48
N ALA A 389 31.90 -0.49 -34.86
CA ALA A 389 30.66 -0.16 -34.14
C ALA A 389 29.70 -1.35 -33.96
N SER A 390 29.63 -2.27 -34.94
CA SER A 390 28.82 -3.49 -34.82
C SER A 390 29.33 -4.44 -33.72
N GLN A 391 30.64 -4.48 -33.48
CA GLN A 391 31.25 -5.25 -32.40
C GLN A 391 31.11 -4.50 -31.06
N SER A 392 31.25 -3.17 -31.06
CA SER A 392 30.98 -2.32 -29.89
C SER A 392 29.57 -2.52 -29.34
N VAL A 393 28.56 -2.64 -30.22
CA VAL A 393 27.17 -2.93 -29.81
C VAL A 393 27.05 -4.29 -29.14
N ARG A 394 27.72 -5.33 -29.65
CA ARG A 394 27.69 -6.68 -29.05
C ARG A 394 28.41 -6.71 -27.70
N LEU A 395 29.56 -6.06 -27.62
CA LEU A 395 30.34 -5.92 -26.38
C LEU A 395 29.52 -5.18 -25.32
N LEU A 396 28.88 -4.07 -25.69
CA LEU A 396 27.97 -3.32 -24.82
C LEU A 396 26.80 -4.19 -24.34
N GLU A 397 26.18 -4.96 -25.22
CA GLU A 397 25.10 -5.88 -24.84
C GLU A 397 25.57 -6.97 -23.86
N SER A 398 26.78 -7.51 -24.03
CA SER A 398 27.37 -8.47 -23.10
C SER A 398 27.66 -7.84 -21.74
N ILE A 399 28.34 -6.69 -21.72
CA ILE A 399 28.70 -5.99 -20.49
C ILE A 399 27.45 -5.59 -19.70
N VAL A 400 26.41 -5.09 -20.36
CA VAL A 400 25.15 -4.73 -19.68
C VAL A 400 24.42 -5.96 -19.17
N ARG A 401 24.52 -7.12 -19.85
CA ARG A 401 23.99 -8.38 -19.32
C ARG A 401 24.76 -8.80 -18.06
N GLU A 402 26.09 -8.80 -18.09
CA GLU A 402 26.94 -9.14 -16.94
C GLU A 402 26.71 -8.18 -15.75
N LEU A 403 26.57 -6.86 -16.02
CA LEU A 403 26.22 -5.86 -15.01
C LEU A 403 24.85 -6.11 -14.38
N ALA A 404 23.85 -6.48 -15.18
CA ALA A 404 22.51 -6.78 -14.68
C ALA A 404 22.50 -8.08 -13.86
N GLU A 405 23.24 -9.11 -14.28
CA GLU A 405 23.40 -10.35 -13.51
C GLU A 405 24.10 -10.08 -12.17
N ARG A 406 25.17 -9.28 -12.16
CA ARG A 406 25.84 -8.87 -10.92
C ARG A 406 24.90 -8.08 -10.00
N PHE A 407 24.12 -7.15 -10.55
CA PHE A 407 23.14 -6.39 -9.79
C PHE A 407 22.13 -7.30 -9.10
N LEU A 408 21.62 -8.32 -9.82
CA LEU A 408 20.71 -9.30 -9.23
C LEU A 408 21.36 -10.09 -8.10
N VAL A 409 22.64 -10.46 -8.20
CA VAL A 409 23.38 -11.11 -7.11
C VAL A 409 23.46 -10.20 -5.88
N LEU A 410 23.72 -8.91 -6.07
CA LEU A 410 23.78 -7.94 -4.97
C LEU A 410 22.41 -7.74 -4.30
N VAL A 411 21.34 -7.60 -5.10
CA VAL A 411 19.98 -7.39 -4.59
C VAL A 411 19.42 -8.65 -3.92
N SER A 412 19.74 -9.84 -4.44
CA SER A 412 19.25 -11.12 -3.89
C SER A 412 19.81 -11.45 -2.50
N ARG A 413 20.86 -10.75 -2.04
CA ARG A 413 21.36 -10.88 -0.66
C ARG A 413 20.36 -10.39 0.38
N ASN A 414 19.49 -9.45 0.01
CA ASN A 414 18.46 -8.90 0.88
C ASN A 414 17.10 -9.48 0.51
N ASP A 415 16.42 -10.10 1.48
CA ASP A 415 15.03 -10.55 1.29
C ASP A 415 14.07 -9.36 1.38
N VAL A 416 13.88 -8.68 0.24
CA VAL A 416 13.07 -7.47 0.13
C VAL A 416 11.66 -7.66 0.68
N LEU A 417 11.08 -8.85 0.55
CA LEU A 417 9.70 -9.09 0.97
C LEU A 417 9.56 -9.27 2.49
N ARG A 418 10.66 -9.51 3.21
CA ARG A 418 10.69 -9.76 4.66
C ARG A 418 11.36 -8.65 5.48
N MET A 419 11.60 -7.47 4.89
CA MET A 419 12.09 -6.33 5.66
C MET A 419 11.04 -5.87 6.70
N GLU A 420 11.52 -5.28 7.81
CA GLU A 420 10.71 -4.99 9.01
C GLU A 420 9.50 -4.08 8.76
N THR A 421 9.65 -3.09 7.88
CA THR A 421 8.60 -2.11 7.59
C THR A 421 8.32 -2.04 6.09
N PRO A 422 7.06 -1.88 5.65
CA PRO A 422 6.74 -1.76 4.23
C PRO A 422 7.36 -0.51 3.60
N GLU A 423 7.56 0.55 4.37
CA GLU A 423 8.29 1.74 3.94
C GLU A 423 9.75 1.40 3.60
N ALA A 424 10.42 0.57 4.40
CA ALA A 424 11.78 0.13 4.09
C ALA A 424 11.84 -0.73 2.81
N GLN A 425 10.81 -1.56 2.55
CA GLN A 425 10.70 -2.35 1.32
C GLN A 425 10.57 -1.45 0.08
N LEU A 426 9.73 -0.42 0.15
CA LEU A 426 9.53 0.53 -0.95
C LEU A 426 10.76 1.41 -1.17
N GLN A 427 11.40 1.91 -0.11
CA GLN A 427 12.65 2.67 -0.22
C GLN A 427 13.77 1.84 -0.85
N PHE A 428 13.90 0.58 -0.43
CA PHE A 428 14.88 -0.35 -1.02
C PHE A 428 14.62 -0.53 -2.52
N LEU A 429 13.39 -0.85 -2.90
CA LEU A 429 13.00 -1.00 -4.30
C LEU A 429 13.20 0.30 -5.10
N ARG A 430 12.88 1.47 -4.54
CA ARG A 430 13.06 2.77 -5.21
C ARG A 430 14.52 3.03 -5.54
N ARG A 431 15.43 2.88 -4.56
CA ARG A 431 16.88 3.05 -4.76
C ARG A 431 17.39 2.13 -5.87
N HIS A 432 16.97 0.87 -5.87
CA HIS A 432 17.38 -0.10 -6.88
C HIS A 432 16.77 0.14 -8.26
N ILE A 433 15.51 0.59 -8.34
CA ILE A 433 14.88 1.01 -9.60
C ILE A 433 15.61 2.22 -10.19
N GLN A 434 16.00 3.20 -9.37
CA GLN A 434 16.78 4.36 -9.82
C GLN A 434 18.13 3.94 -10.43
N VAL A 435 18.88 3.05 -9.78
CA VAL A 435 20.15 2.51 -10.30
C VAL A 435 19.95 1.78 -11.64
N LEU A 436 18.94 0.91 -11.74
CA LEU A 436 18.63 0.20 -12.99
C LEU A 436 18.16 1.15 -14.10
N GLN A 437 17.43 2.20 -13.75
CA GLN A 437 16.93 3.20 -14.70
C GLN A 437 18.08 4.08 -15.23
N ASP A 438 19.03 4.47 -14.37
CA ASP A 438 20.25 5.17 -14.80
C ASP A 438 21.08 4.31 -15.76
N MET A 439 21.30 3.03 -15.41
CA MET A 439 21.98 2.08 -16.29
C MET A 439 21.24 1.92 -17.64
N HIS A 440 19.92 1.83 -17.64
CA HIS A 440 19.11 1.75 -18.87
C HIS A 440 19.19 3.03 -19.71
N GLN A 441 19.20 4.20 -19.07
CA GLN A 441 19.33 5.49 -19.77
C GLN A 441 20.71 5.64 -20.40
N ARG A 442 21.79 5.33 -19.67
CA ARG A 442 23.16 5.33 -20.19
C ARG A 442 23.32 4.33 -21.33
N TYR A 443 22.69 3.16 -21.22
CA TYR A 443 22.60 2.18 -22.30
C TYR A 443 21.97 2.77 -23.57
N MET A 444 20.81 3.41 -23.45
CA MET A 444 20.12 4.03 -24.59
C MET A 444 20.97 5.14 -25.23
N GLN A 445 21.56 6.02 -24.42
CA GLN A 445 22.46 7.08 -24.90
C GLN A 445 23.66 6.52 -25.66
N THR A 446 24.29 5.47 -25.13
CA THR A 446 25.47 4.83 -25.75
C THR A 446 25.09 4.10 -27.04
N MET A 447 23.92 3.46 -27.07
CA MET A 447 23.38 2.83 -28.27
C MET A 447 23.09 3.84 -29.39
N GLU A 448 22.55 5.02 -29.05
CA GLU A 448 22.31 6.09 -30.02
C GLU A 448 23.61 6.58 -30.66
N LEU A 449 24.68 6.72 -29.85
CA LEU A 449 26.01 7.09 -30.35
C LEU A 449 26.53 6.04 -31.35
N PHE A 450 26.50 4.75 -31.01
CA PHE A 450 26.96 3.70 -31.94
C PHE A 450 26.08 3.55 -33.18
N GLN A 451 24.77 3.78 -33.08
CA GLN A 451 23.87 3.75 -34.24
C GLN A 451 24.12 4.92 -35.20
N SER A 452 24.48 6.09 -34.67
CA SER A 452 24.82 7.26 -35.48
C SER A 452 26.09 7.04 -36.33
N GLU A 453 27.05 6.24 -35.84
CA GLU A 453 28.25 5.86 -36.61
C GLU A 453 27.97 4.81 -37.70
N ILE A 454 26.93 3.99 -37.54
CA ILE A 454 26.56 2.93 -38.49
C ILE A 454 25.79 3.49 -39.72
N HIS A 455 25.25 4.72 -39.66
CA HIS A 455 24.37 5.30 -40.69
C HIS A 455 24.86 6.64 -41.27
N MET A 456 25.65 6.60 -42.36
CA MET A 456 25.69 7.63 -43.43
C MET A 456 26.27 7.04 -44.73
N PRO A 457 25.74 7.35 -45.95
CA PRO A 457 24.35 7.69 -46.31
C PRO A 457 23.85 6.97 -47.59
N SER A 458 22.63 6.41 -47.57
CA SER A 458 21.66 6.47 -48.69
C SER A 458 20.26 5.98 -48.25
N GLN A 459 19.29 6.90 -48.30
CA GLN A 459 17.83 6.65 -48.30
C GLN A 459 17.40 5.76 -49.51
N PRO A 460 16.14 5.31 -49.67
CA PRO A 460 14.94 5.32 -48.79
C PRO A 460 14.12 4.00 -48.82
N SER A 461 13.11 3.86 -47.93
CA SER A 461 11.69 3.51 -48.24
C SER A 461 10.98 2.80 -47.07
N PRO A 462 9.88 3.35 -46.52
CA PRO A 462 9.09 2.71 -45.48
C PRO A 462 8.06 1.80 -46.15
N THR A 463 8.35 0.52 -46.27
CA THR A 463 7.37 -0.46 -46.77
C THR A 463 7.02 -1.45 -45.66
N ARG A 464 5.96 -1.09 -44.93
CA ARG A 464 4.79 -1.92 -44.63
C ARG A 464 5.04 -3.37 -44.19
N GLY A 465 4.83 -3.62 -42.90
CA GLY A 465 4.23 -4.87 -42.44
C GLY A 465 5.20 -5.95 -41.95
N GLY A 466 6.01 -5.64 -40.94
CA GLY A 466 6.65 -6.66 -40.11
C GLY A 466 6.81 -6.11 -38.71
N THR A 467 5.92 -6.49 -37.78
CA THR A 467 6.12 -6.29 -36.35
C THR A 467 7.38 -7.04 -35.94
N GLN A 468 8.55 -6.41 -36.06
CA GLN A 468 9.75 -6.84 -35.35
C GLN A 468 9.42 -6.72 -33.87
N GLN A 469 8.99 -7.82 -33.25
CA GLN A 469 9.01 -7.97 -31.80
C GLN A 469 10.47 -7.74 -31.38
N GLN A 470 10.77 -6.50 -30.98
CA GLN A 470 12.02 -6.16 -30.31
C GLN A 470 12.13 -7.07 -29.09
N LYS A 471 12.98 -8.09 -29.20
CA LYS A 471 13.28 -9.02 -28.13
C LYS A 471 13.78 -8.17 -26.94
N GLN A 472 12.95 -8.03 -25.91
CA GLN A 472 13.26 -7.17 -24.77
C GLN A 472 14.59 -7.60 -24.15
N LYS A 473 15.50 -6.63 -23.96
CA LYS A 473 16.85 -6.89 -23.46
C LYS A 473 16.80 -7.27 -21.98
N TYR A 474 17.73 -8.11 -21.54
CA TYR A 474 17.73 -8.69 -20.18
C TYR A 474 17.59 -7.64 -19.06
N HIS A 475 18.39 -6.57 -19.10
CA HIS A 475 18.31 -5.49 -18.10
C HIS A 475 16.95 -4.78 -18.06
N ALA A 476 16.27 -4.63 -19.20
CA ALA A 476 14.96 -4.02 -19.27
C ALA A 476 13.88 -4.91 -18.64
N LEU A 477 14.03 -6.24 -18.77
CA LEU A 477 13.18 -7.20 -18.10
C LEU A 477 13.39 -7.17 -16.57
N VAL A 478 14.63 -7.03 -16.09
CA VAL A 478 14.95 -6.85 -14.66
C VAL A 478 14.31 -5.59 -14.11
N LEU A 479 14.46 -4.45 -14.80
CA LEU A 479 13.82 -3.19 -14.44
C LEU A 479 12.29 -3.30 -14.41
N SER A 480 11.70 -4.00 -15.39
CA SER A 480 10.27 -4.30 -15.40
C SER A 480 9.85 -5.12 -14.18
N ARG A 481 10.61 -6.16 -13.80
CA ARG A 481 10.35 -6.96 -12.60
C ARG A 481 10.42 -6.13 -11.33
N ALA A 482 11.42 -5.28 -11.18
CA ALA A 482 11.57 -4.39 -10.02
C ALA A 482 10.37 -3.43 -9.89
N ARG A 483 9.92 -2.83 -11.00
CA ARG A 483 8.72 -1.98 -11.03
C ARG A 483 7.43 -2.74 -10.71
N GLN A 484 7.30 -3.99 -11.18
CA GLN A 484 6.17 -4.86 -10.82
C GLN A 484 6.15 -5.17 -9.32
N LEU A 485 7.31 -5.45 -8.72
CA LEU A 485 7.43 -5.68 -7.28
C LEU A 485 7.08 -4.43 -6.47
N TRP A 486 7.57 -3.26 -6.88
CA TRP A 486 7.24 -1.99 -6.20
C TRP A 486 5.74 -1.72 -6.20
N ARG A 487 5.07 -1.88 -7.35
CA ARG A 487 3.61 -1.73 -7.45
C ARG A 487 2.88 -2.75 -6.56
N PHE A 488 3.31 -4.01 -6.59
CA PHE A 488 2.72 -5.06 -5.78
C PHE A 488 2.80 -4.76 -4.27
N VAL A 489 3.99 -4.38 -3.77
CA VAL A 489 4.22 -4.04 -2.36
C VAL A 489 3.37 -2.82 -1.98
N ASN A 490 3.38 -1.76 -2.79
CA ASN A 490 2.60 -0.55 -2.52
C ASN A 490 1.09 -0.84 -2.50
N GLU A 491 0.56 -1.58 -3.47
CA GLU A 491 -0.86 -1.95 -3.52
C GLU A 491 -1.28 -2.87 -2.36
N HIS A 492 -0.41 -3.80 -1.94
CA HIS A 492 -0.71 -4.73 -0.86
C HIS A 492 -0.83 -3.99 0.48
N PHE A 493 0.21 -3.25 0.88
CA PHE A 493 0.26 -2.60 2.18
C PHE A 493 -0.65 -1.37 2.25
N HIS A 494 -0.93 -0.70 1.13
CA HIS A 494 -1.97 0.35 1.08
C HIS A 494 -3.34 -0.25 1.38
N TYR A 495 -3.67 -1.39 0.76
CA TYR A 495 -4.90 -2.12 1.03
C TYR A 495 -4.96 -2.63 2.47
N GLU A 496 -3.87 -3.20 3.00
CA GLU A 496 -3.79 -3.65 4.39
C GLU A 496 -4.06 -2.50 5.39
N ARG A 497 -3.44 -1.33 5.16
CA ARG A 497 -3.65 -0.13 5.97
C ARG A 497 -5.09 0.38 5.86
N ALA A 498 -5.69 0.33 4.68
CA ALA A 498 -7.08 0.72 4.46
C ALA A 498 -8.04 -0.25 5.17
N VAL A 499 -7.80 -1.57 5.11
CA VAL A 499 -8.58 -2.59 5.85
C VAL A 499 -8.45 -2.37 7.35
N LYS A 500 -7.23 -2.19 7.89
CA LYS A 500 -7.03 -1.89 9.32
C LYS A 500 -7.80 -0.64 9.77
N ARG A 501 -7.76 0.45 9.00
CA ARG A 501 -8.48 1.70 9.31
C ARG A 501 -10.00 1.53 9.28
N THR A 502 -10.52 0.80 8.29
CA THR A 502 -11.96 0.54 8.13
C THR A 502 -12.56 -0.13 9.37
N PHE A 503 -11.74 -0.96 10.03
CA PHE A 503 -12.15 -1.86 11.10
C PHE A 503 -11.58 -1.51 12.49
N ALA A 504 -10.82 -0.42 12.63
CA ALA A 504 -10.20 0.00 13.89
C ALA A 504 -11.23 0.48 14.94
N ASP A 505 -12.34 1.09 14.49
CA ASP A 505 -13.44 1.47 15.37
C ASP A 505 -14.26 0.24 15.72
N GLY A 506 -14.17 -0.26 16.95
CA GLY A 506 -14.86 -1.45 17.49
C GLY A 506 -16.40 -1.46 17.45
N SER A 507 -17.01 -0.59 16.64
CA SER A 507 -18.42 -0.56 16.25
C SER A 507 -18.79 -1.68 15.28
N LEU A 508 -17.82 -2.32 14.62
CA LEU A 508 -17.99 -3.51 13.81
C LEU A 508 -17.31 -4.65 14.54
N GLU A 509 -18.03 -5.76 14.76
CA GLU A 509 -17.58 -6.86 15.61
C GLU A 509 -16.11 -7.20 15.38
N ALA A 510 -15.29 -7.05 16.42
CA ALA A 510 -13.85 -7.29 16.35
C ALA A 510 -13.47 -8.71 15.84
N GLY A 511 -14.43 -9.64 15.83
CA GLY A 511 -14.25 -10.97 15.22
C GLY A 511 -14.14 -10.96 13.69
N MET A 512 -14.84 -10.06 12.99
CA MET A 512 -14.80 -10.01 11.53
C MET A 512 -13.51 -9.35 11.01
N THR A 513 -13.00 -8.37 11.74
CA THR A 513 -11.82 -7.56 11.38
C THR A 513 -10.54 -8.38 11.35
N CYS A 514 -10.37 -9.26 12.35
CA CYS A 514 -9.24 -10.18 12.44
C CYS A 514 -9.22 -11.19 11.30
N SER A 515 -10.38 -11.57 10.73
CA SER A 515 -10.43 -12.56 9.66
C SER A 515 -9.85 -12.04 8.34
N PHE A 516 -10.26 -10.85 7.89
CA PHE A 516 -9.81 -10.28 6.62
C PHE A 516 -8.34 -9.88 6.65
N HIS A 517 -7.89 -9.28 7.77
CA HIS A 517 -6.48 -8.91 7.94
C HIS A 517 -5.57 -10.14 7.99
N ALA A 518 -5.95 -11.19 8.72
CA ALA A 518 -5.18 -12.44 8.78
C ALA A 518 -5.13 -13.14 7.42
N GLU A 519 -6.25 -13.21 6.69
CA GLU A 519 -6.29 -13.79 5.34
C GLU A 519 -5.44 -13.02 4.32
N LEU A 520 -5.41 -11.68 4.42
CA LEU A 520 -4.58 -10.84 3.58
C LEU A 520 -3.09 -11.03 3.87
N THR A 521 -2.72 -11.12 5.16
CA THR A 521 -1.36 -11.40 5.62
C THR A 521 -0.90 -12.79 5.14
N ASP A 522 -1.73 -13.82 5.31
CA ASP A 522 -1.45 -15.17 4.81
C ASP A 522 -1.30 -15.22 3.28
N ALA A 523 -2.08 -14.41 2.54
CA ALA A 523 -1.92 -14.32 1.09
C ALA A 523 -0.56 -13.70 0.69
N TYR A 524 -0.09 -12.69 1.42
CA TYR A 524 1.24 -12.11 1.21
C TYR A 524 2.35 -13.07 1.59
N ASP A 525 2.25 -13.72 2.75
CA ASP A 525 3.22 -14.71 3.21
C ASP A 525 3.32 -15.90 2.24
N CYS A 526 2.20 -16.35 1.68
CA CYS A 526 2.19 -17.36 0.63
C CYS A 526 2.87 -16.90 -0.67
N PHE A 527 2.76 -15.61 -1.03
CA PHE A 527 3.47 -15.05 -2.18
C PHE A 527 4.97 -14.93 -1.89
N ALA A 528 5.34 -14.41 -0.72
CA ALA A 528 6.71 -14.25 -0.29
C ALA A 528 7.44 -15.60 -0.15
N THR A 529 6.77 -16.61 0.40
CA THR A 529 7.31 -17.98 0.49
C THR A 529 7.45 -18.64 -0.88
N ALA A 530 6.44 -18.53 -1.75
CA ALA A 530 6.50 -19.11 -3.10
C ALA A 530 7.63 -18.52 -3.96
N THR A 531 7.89 -17.21 -3.83
CA THR A 531 8.92 -16.50 -4.62
C THR A 531 10.30 -16.50 -3.96
N GLY A 532 10.37 -16.41 -2.63
CA GLY A 532 11.61 -16.38 -1.85
C GLY A 532 12.24 -17.77 -1.68
N ALA A 533 11.45 -18.79 -1.29
CA ALA A 533 11.99 -20.14 -1.04
C ALA A 533 12.51 -20.83 -2.31
N THR A 534 12.08 -20.39 -3.48
CA THR A 534 12.52 -20.92 -4.77
C THR A 534 13.66 -20.10 -5.39
N GLY A 535 14.05 -18.96 -4.80
CA GLY A 535 15.04 -18.04 -5.38
C GLY A 535 14.57 -17.35 -6.67
N ARG A 536 13.26 -17.38 -6.96
CA ARG A 536 12.70 -16.98 -8.27
C ARG A 536 12.15 -15.56 -8.31
N LEU A 537 12.24 -14.82 -7.20
CA LEU A 537 11.81 -13.42 -7.13
C LEU A 537 12.43 -12.59 -8.27
N TRP A 538 13.74 -12.74 -8.43
CA TRP A 538 14.58 -12.04 -9.41
C TRP A 538 14.88 -12.86 -10.67
N ASP A 539 14.33 -14.08 -10.78
CA ASP A 539 14.52 -14.90 -11.98
C ASP A 539 13.66 -14.38 -13.14
N VAL A 540 14.35 -13.80 -14.11
CA VAL A 540 13.75 -13.19 -15.32
C VAL A 540 13.80 -14.12 -16.52
N THR A 541 14.23 -15.38 -16.34
CA THR A 541 14.09 -16.39 -17.39
C THR A 541 12.61 -16.61 -17.72
N PRO A 542 12.27 -17.15 -18.90
CA PRO A 542 10.87 -17.47 -19.23
C PRO A 542 10.21 -18.40 -18.20
N ALA A 543 10.98 -19.33 -17.62
CA ALA A 543 10.53 -20.21 -16.56
C ALA A 543 10.27 -19.45 -15.25
N GLY A 544 11.26 -18.70 -14.73
CA GLY A 544 11.10 -17.90 -13.51
C GLY A 544 10.01 -16.84 -13.63
N THR A 545 9.86 -16.23 -14.81
CA THR A 545 8.77 -15.30 -15.11
C THR A 545 7.41 -15.98 -15.11
N ALA A 546 7.27 -17.18 -15.67
CA ALA A 546 6.02 -17.94 -15.60
C ALA A 546 5.66 -18.31 -14.15
N GLU A 547 6.65 -18.61 -13.32
CA GLU A 547 6.45 -19.00 -11.93
C GLU A 547 6.12 -17.82 -11.02
N PHE A 548 6.80 -16.68 -11.21
CA PHE A 548 6.43 -15.42 -10.58
C PHE A 548 4.99 -15.02 -10.93
N HIS A 549 4.61 -15.07 -12.22
CA HIS A 549 3.22 -14.79 -12.61
C HIS A 549 2.23 -15.81 -12.04
N ARG A 550 2.63 -17.08 -11.88
CA ARG A 550 1.81 -18.11 -11.22
C ARG A 550 1.58 -17.78 -9.74
N ALA A 551 2.63 -17.36 -9.03
CA ALA A 551 2.54 -16.92 -7.63
C ALA A 551 1.69 -15.65 -7.50
N LEU A 552 1.91 -14.65 -8.37
CA LEU A 552 1.11 -13.43 -8.42
C LEU A 552 -0.36 -13.72 -8.75
N ALA A 553 -0.64 -14.63 -9.67
CA ALA A 553 -2.00 -15.06 -10.00
C ALA A 553 -2.66 -15.80 -8.83
N ALA A 554 -1.89 -16.56 -8.03
CA ALA A 554 -2.38 -17.20 -6.82
C ALA A 554 -2.75 -16.18 -5.75
N TYR A 555 -1.89 -15.17 -5.53
CA TYR A 555 -2.19 -14.03 -4.67
C TYR A 555 -3.46 -13.29 -5.12
N LYS A 556 -3.53 -12.89 -6.41
CA LYS A 556 -4.70 -12.20 -6.98
C LYS A 556 -5.99 -13.01 -6.85
N ARG A 557 -5.93 -14.34 -6.97
CA ARG A 557 -7.09 -15.23 -6.75
C ARG A 557 -7.56 -15.22 -5.29
N ARG A 558 -6.64 -15.23 -4.32
CA ARG A 558 -7.00 -15.13 -2.89
C ARG A 558 -7.60 -13.76 -2.58
N LEU A 559 -6.96 -12.70 -3.08
CA LEU A 559 -7.43 -11.33 -2.96
C LEU A 559 -8.84 -11.15 -3.55
N ALA A 560 -9.13 -11.73 -4.73
CA ALA A 560 -10.46 -11.66 -5.33
C ALA A 560 -11.56 -12.31 -4.48
N LYS A 561 -11.25 -13.35 -3.70
CA LYS A 561 -12.19 -13.98 -2.74
C LYS A 561 -12.43 -13.09 -1.52
N ILE A 562 -11.36 -12.47 -1.01
CA ILE A 562 -11.44 -11.47 0.07
C ILE A 562 -12.34 -10.32 -0.39
N ASP A 563 -12.09 -9.79 -1.60
CA ASP A 563 -12.85 -8.68 -2.19
C ASP A 563 -14.33 -9.04 -2.43
N GLU A 564 -14.65 -10.28 -2.83
CA GLU A 564 -16.05 -10.74 -2.96
C GLU A 564 -16.78 -10.74 -1.62
N ARG A 565 -16.15 -11.31 -0.58
CA ARG A 565 -16.73 -11.37 0.77
C ARG A 565 -16.87 -9.97 1.36
N LEU A 566 -15.87 -9.12 1.15
CA LEU A 566 -15.88 -7.74 1.58
C LEU A 566 -16.98 -6.95 0.85
N ALA A 567 -17.11 -7.09 -0.47
CA ALA A 567 -18.16 -6.42 -1.24
C ALA A 567 -19.57 -6.87 -0.82
N LEU A 568 -19.77 -8.16 -0.53
CA LEU A 568 -21.02 -8.70 0.02
C LEU A 568 -21.34 -8.09 1.38
N LEU A 569 -20.37 -8.02 2.30
CA LEU A 569 -20.52 -7.40 3.60
C LEU A 569 -20.86 -5.91 3.49
N VAL A 570 -20.15 -5.17 2.64
CA VAL A 570 -20.41 -3.74 2.40
C VAL A 570 -21.80 -3.54 1.82
N GLY A 571 -22.21 -4.38 0.87
CA GLY A 571 -23.54 -4.33 0.26
C GLY A 571 -24.66 -4.56 1.26
N THR A 572 -24.55 -5.58 2.13
CA THR A 572 -25.54 -5.85 3.17
C THR A 572 -25.59 -4.74 4.22
N MET A 573 -24.44 -4.21 4.62
CA MET A 573 -24.37 -3.10 5.58
C MET A 573 -24.95 -1.79 5.02
N LEU A 574 -24.69 -1.46 3.76
CA LEU A 574 -25.25 -0.26 3.13
C LEU A 574 -26.76 -0.42 2.87
N ALA A 575 -27.21 -1.60 2.41
CA ALA A 575 -28.63 -1.88 2.21
C ALA A 575 -29.44 -1.78 3.53
N THR A 576 -28.97 -2.45 4.59
CA THR A 576 -29.61 -2.38 5.92
C THR A 576 -29.63 -0.95 6.48
N ALA A 577 -28.57 -0.18 6.26
CA ALA A 577 -28.52 1.22 6.66
C ALA A 577 -29.49 2.11 5.87
N GLN A 578 -29.69 1.83 4.57
CA GLN A 578 -30.64 2.53 3.72
C GLN A 578 -32.09 2.22 4.15
N GLU A 579 -32.42 0.96 4.42
CA GLU A 579 -33.75 0.53 4.89
C GLU A 579 -34.15 1.17 6.24
N MET A 580 -33.18 1.28 7.16
CA MET A 580 -33.38 2.00 8.42
C MET A 580 -33.60 3.50 8.20
N SER A 581 -32.92 4.10 7.21
CA SER A 581 -33.05 5.53 6.90
C SER A 581 -34.38 5.86 6.23
N SER A 582 -34.94 4.96 5.40
CA SER A 582 -36.27 5.15 4.81
C SER A 582 -37.42 4.96 5.82
N SER A 583 -37.24 4.07 6.80
CA SER A 583 -38.30 3.75 7.77
C SER A 583 -38.45 4.80 8.89
N GLY A 584 -37.39 5.53 9.22
CA GLY A 584 -37.38 6.52 10.30
C GLY A 584 -38.25 7.76 10.09
N LEU A 585 -38.61 8.09 8.83
CA LEU A 585 -39.43 9.27 8.52
C LEU A 585 -40.93 9.07 8.75
N SER A 586 -41.43 7.83 8.87
CA SER A 586 -42.88 7.58 8.98
C SER A 586 -43.42 7.56 10.41
N LEU A 587 -42.57 7.49 11.43
CA LEU A 587 -42.99 7.42 12.85
C LEU A 587 -43.00 8.77 13.58
N ALA A 588 -42.38 9.82 13.01
CA ALA A 588 -42.31 11.13 13.66
C ALA A 588 -43.59 11.98 13.49
N SER A 589 -44.51 11.60 12.61
CA SER A 589 -45.73 12.36 12.29
C SER A 589 -46.99 11.93 13.08
N ALA A 590 -46.87 11.00 14.03
CA ALA A 590 -48.01 10.42 14.75
C ALA A 590 -48.10 10.74 16.26
N SER A 591 -47.26 11.62 16.80
CA SER A 591 -47.19 11.89 18.25
C SER A 591 -47.54 13.33 18.67
N TYR A 592 -48.39 14.02 17.90
CA TYR A 592 -48.97 15.31 18.30
C TYR A 592 -50.42 15.14 18.78
N SER A 593 -50.63 14.39 19.86
CA SER A 593 -51.87 14.46 20.65
C SER A 593 -51.70 13.70 21.97
N SER A 594 -51.41 14.40 23.06
CA SER A 594 -52.11 14.26 24.34
C SER A 594 -51.35 15.01 25.42
N GLU A 595 -52.04 16.01 25.96
CA GLU A 595 -51.78 16.61 27.27
C GLU A 595 -51.73 15.53 28.36
N SER A 596 -50.72 15.56 29.24
CA SER A 596 -50.90 15.46 30.69
C SER A 596 -49.56 15.43 31.45
N ALA A 597 -49.48 16.34 32.42
CA ALA A 597 -48.96 16.18 33.78
C ALA A 597 -47.52 15.67 34.03
N ALA A 598 -46.67 16.64 34.32
CA ALA A 598 -45.75 16.71 35.47
C ALA A 598 -45.66 15.50 36.43
N ALA A 599 -44.45 14.94 36.59
CA ALA A 599 -43.91 14.49 37.88
C ALA A 599 -42.38 14.35 37.84
N VAL A 600 -41.72 15.23 38.60
CA VAL A 600 -40.46 15.10 39.36
C VAL A 600 -39.84 13.69 39.43
N GLY A 601 -38.55 13.57 39.11
CA GLY A 601 -37.80 12.33 39.32
C GLY A 601 -36.33 12.38 38.90
N THR A 602 -35.49 12.79 39.83
CA THR A 602 -34.02 12.78 39.89
C THR A 602 -33.30 11.51 39.38
N LEU A 603 -32.13 11.76 38.77
CA LEU A 603 -30.91 10.92 38.65
C LEU A 603 -30.80 9.90 37.49
N SER A 604 -29.69 10.08 36.76
CA SER A 604 -28.94 9.05 36.02
C SER A 604 -29.47 8.62 34.63
N GLY A 605 -28.68 8.87 33.58
CA GLY A 605 -28.81 8.16 32.30
C GLY A 605 -29.29 8.95 31.08
N TYR A 606 -28.54 9.96 30.63
CA TYR A 606 -28.63 10.47 29.25
C TYR A 606 -27.24 10.65 28.64
N ALA A 607 -26.46 9.57 28.66
CA ALA A 607 -25.47 9.33 27.61
C ALA A 607 -26.13 8.36 26.62
N ALA A 608 -26.04 8.63 25.32
CA ALA A 608 -26.44 7.76 24.22
C ALA A 608 -27.95 7.38 24.16
N ASN A 609 -28.74 8.08 23.33
CA ASN A 609 -29.88 7.50 22.57
C ASN A 609 -30.62 8.53 21.68
N THR A 610 -29.90 9.37 20.94
CA THR A 610 -30.38 9.84 19.62
C THR A 610 -29.84 8.88 18.55
N SER A 611 -30.32 7.64 18.65
CA SER A 611 -30.20 6.58 17.66
C SER A 611 -31.19 6.85 16.52
N CYS A 612 -30.90 7.76 15.59
CA CYS A 612 -31.57 7.80 14.28
C CYS A 612 -30.90 8.78 13.31
N GLY A 613 -30.13 8.25 12.34
CA GLY A 613 -29.77 8.95 11.10
C GLY A 613 -28.44 9.74 11.07
N PRO A 614 -27.59 9.60 10.02
CA PRO A 614 -27.63 8.67 8.90
C PRO A 614 -26.50 7.62 9.04
N SER A 615 -26.86 6.40 9.43
CA SER A 615 -25.97 5.22 9.46
C SER A 615 -25.25 5.02 8.12
N LEU A 616 -25.90 5.38 7.01
CA LEU A 616 -25.41 5.18 5.66
C LEU A 616 -24.12 5.94 5.36
N TYR A 617 -24.02 7.24 5.65
CA TYR A 617 -22.77 8.00 5.37
C TYR A 617 -21.62 7.48 6.21
N ARG A 618 -21.86 7.16 7.50
CA ARG A 618 -20.82 6.64 8.39
C ARG A 618 -20.25 5.33 7.85
N ILE A 619 -21.11 4.42 7.41
CA ILE A 619 -20.72 3.14 6.81
C ILE A 619 -20.00 3.39 5.47
N TYR A 620 -20.58 4.21 4.60
CA TYR A 620 -19.98 4.60 3.32
C TYR A 620 -18.57 5.16 3.49
N SER A 621 -18.38 6.16 4.37
CA SER A 621 -17.10 6.83 4.59
C SER A 621 -16.01 5.89 5.11
N ARG A 622 -16.39 4.78 5.74
CA ARG A 622 -15.45 3.75 6.23
C ARG A 622 -14.95 2.85 5.10
N PHE A 623 -15.84 2.46 4.19
CA PHE A 623 -15.50 1.53 3.10
C PHE A 623 -15.01 2.24 1.83
N HIS A 624 -15.32 3.53 1.66
CA HIS A 624 -14.89 4.32 0.50
C HIS A 624 -13.38 4.34 0.24
N PRO A 625 -12.49 4.37 1.25
CA PRO A 625 -11.04 4.29 1.04
C PRO A 625 -10.57 2.97 0.40
N LEU A 626 -11.38 1.91 0.39
CA LEU A 626 -11.03 0.61 -0.19
C LEU A 626 -11.20 0.65 -1.72
N ARG A 627 -10.12 0.94 -2.44
CA ARG A 627 -10.08 1.04 -3.91
C ARG A 627 -10.01 -0.30 -4.63
N ARG A 628 -10.90 -1.21 -4.29
CA ARG A 628 -11.06 -2.49 -5.00
C ARG A 628 -12.28 -2.41 -5.88
N GLU A 629 -12.15 -2.79 -7.15
CA GLU A 629 -13.20 -2.65 -8.18
C GLU A 629 -14.56 -3.16 -7.69
N LYS A 630 -14.62 -4.35 -7.06
CA LYS A 630 -15.88 -4.93 -6.55
C LYS A 630 -16.48 -4.12 -5.40
N VAL A 631 -15.66 -3.69 -4.45
CA VAL A 631 -16.12 -2.89 -3.29
C VAL A 631 -16.56 -1.50 -3.76
N GLN A 632 -15.78 -0.88 -4.64
CA GLN A 632 -16.12 0.41 -5.22
C GLN A 632 -17.35 0.34 -6.11
N ALA A 633 -17.59 -0.74 -6.86
CA ALA A 633 -18.83 -0.91 -7.61
C ALA A 633 -20.06 -0.92 -6.69
N VAL A 634 -19.98 -1.62 -5.55
CA VAL A 634 -21.06 -1.60 -4.55
C VAL A 634 -21.22 -0.21 -3.96
N VAL A 635 -20.13 0.41 -3.48
CA VAL A 635 -20.13 1.75 -2.88
C VAL A 635 -20.64 2.82 -3.87
N ALA A 636 -20.25 2.75 -5.14
CA ALA A 636 -20.70 3.61 -6.23
C ALA A 636 -22.21 3.48 -6.47
N GLY A 637 -22.77 2.28 -6.34
CA GLY A 637 -24.21 2.05 -6.41
C GLY A 637 -25.04 2.86 -5.38
N PHE A 638 -24.45 3.20 -4.23
CA PHE A 638 -25.11 4.02 -3.19
C PHE A 638 -24.73 5.52 -3.25
N GLN A 639 -23.75 5.92 -4.06
CA GLN A 639 -23.25 7.31 -4.12
C GLN A 639 -24.35 8.31 -4.46
N MET A 640 -25.14 8.05 -5.50
CA MET A 640 -26.22 8.94 -5.92
C MET A 640 -27.30 9.07 -4.85
N ALA A 641 -27.72 7.95 -4.25
CA ALA A 641 -28.69 7.95 -3.15
C ALA A 641 -28.20 8.74 -1.93
N LEU A 642 -26.90 8.63 -1.61
CA LEU A 642 -26.25 9.39 -0.55
C LEU A 642 -26.15 10.88 -0.87
N LEU A 643 -25.78 11.24 -2.10
CA LEU A 643 -25.71 12.63 -2.55
C LEU A 643 -27.11 13.28 -2.55
N GLU A 644 -28.13 12.57 -3.05
CA GLU A 644 -29.53 13.01 -2.99
C GLU A 644 -30.00 13.18 -1.55
N GLN A 645 -29.68 12.22 -0.66
CA GLN A 645 -29.99 12.32 0.76
C GLN A 645 -29.34 13.57 1.37
N ILE A 646 -28.04 13.77 1.16
CA ILE A 646 -27.32 14.92 1.72
C ILE A 646 -27.82 16.24 1.13
N ASN A 647 -28.08 16.30 -0.18
CA ASN A 647 -28.63 17.50 -0.82
C ASN A 647 -30.04 17.81 -0.32
N ARG A 648 -30.88 16.80 -0.08
CA ARG A 648 -32.19 16.94 0.54
C ARG A 648 -32.08 17.45 1.98
N GLU A 649 -31.25 16.83 2.81
CA GLU A 649 -31.06 17.30 4.20
C GLU A 649 -30.50 18.73 4.24
N MET A 650 -29.52 19.04 3.41
CA MET A 650 -28.96 20.38 3.29
C MET A 650 -29.99 21.41 2.79
N LYS A 651 -30.91 21.02 1.89
CA LYS A 651 -32.05 21.84 1.49
C LYS A 651 -33.02 22.05 2.66
N ASN A 652 -33.38 20.99 3.39
CA ASN A 652 -34.23 21.07 4.59
C ASN A 652 -33.63 22.00 5.65
N VAL A 653 -32.31 21.94 5.88
CA VAL A 653 -31.60 22.82 6.82
C VAL A 653 -31.68 24.28 6.39
N ARG A 654 -31.51 24.57 5.09
CA ARG A 654 -31.66 25.93 4.54
C ARG A 654 -33.10 26.43 4.63
N GLU A 655 -34.10 25.59 4.34
CA GLU A 655 -35.51 25.94 4.49
C GLU A 655 -35.87 26.24 5.96
N ARG A 656 -35.37 25.42 6.90
CA ARG A 656 -35.49 25.68 8.35
C ARG A 656 -34.87 27.02 8.77
N TYR A 657 -33.81 27.49 8.11
CA TYR A 657 -33.20 28.79 8.40
C TYR A 657 -34.11 29.96 8.03
N PHE A 658 -34.87 29.84 6.93
CA PHE A 658 -35.78 30.89 6.46
C PHE A 658 -37.18 30.81 7.08
N ASP A 659 -37.54 29.68 7.70
CA ASP A 659 -38.79 29.54 8.43
C ASP A 659 -38.77 30.31 9.76
N ALA A 660 -39.63 31.35 9.84
CA ALA A 660 -39.75 32.21 11.00
C ALA A 660 -40.39 31.52 12.21
N GLU A 661 -41.19 30.46 12.02
CA GLU A 661 -41.76 29.67 13.13
C GLU A 661 -40.70 28.78 13.75
N SER A 662 -40.01 27.98 12.94
CA SER A 662 -38.87 27.17 13.39
C SER A 662 -37.80 28.00 14.11
N CYS A 663 -37.47 29.19 13.59
CA CYS A 663 -36.52 30.09 14.24
C CYS A 663 -37.02 30.56 15.62
N ARG A 664 -38.28 31.01 15.72
CA ARG A 664 -38.86 31.47 17.00
C ARG A 664 -38.93 30.35 18.04
N ASP A 665 -39.32 29.15 17.64
CA ASP A 665 -39.39 28.00 18.53
C ASP A 665 -38.01 27.55 18.99
N ALA A 666 -37.04 27.46 18.08
CA ALA A 666 -35.67 27.11 18.44
C ALA A 666 -35.04 28.15 19.39
N VAL A 667 -35.28 29.45 19.15
CA VAL A 667 -34.83 30.52 20.06
C VAL A 667 -35.49 30.37 21.43
N ARG A 668 -36.81 30.16 21.49
CA ARG A 668 -37.55 29.98 22.76
C ARG A 668 -37.05 28.78 23.55
N ILE A 669 -36.83 27.63 22.89
CA ILE A 669 -36.29 26.42 23.52
C ILE A 669 -34.87 26.66 24.03
N THR A 670 -34.03 27.32 23.23
CA THR A 670 -32.64 27.67 23.61
C THR A 670 -32.61 28.60 24.82
N VAL A 671 -33.47 29.63 24.85
CA VAL A 671 -33.62 30.54 26.01
C VAL A 671 -34.05 29.75 27.25
N ALA A 672 -35.06 28.89 27.13
CA ALA A 672 -35.55 28.10 28.26
C ALA A 672 -34.50 27.10 28.78
N ARG A 673 -33.70 26.50 27.89
CA ARG A 673 -32.70 25.49 28.22
C ARG A 673 -31.43 26.06 28.83
N PHE A 674 -30.92 27.18 28.31
CA PHE A 674 -29.63 27.75 28.71
C PHE A 674 -29.74 29.04 29.54
N GLY A 675 -30.93 29.64 29.65
CA GLY A 675 -31.14 30.89 30.39
C GLY A 675 -30.42 32.11 29.80
N VAL A 676 -30.09 32.04 28.51
CA VAL A 676 -29.44 33.10 27.71
C VAL A 676 -30.48 34.11 27.18
N THR A 677 -30.04 35.28 26.73
CA THR A 677 -30.93 36.24 26.08
C THR A 677 -31.41 35.75 24.71
N PRO A 678 -32.55 36.25 24.21
CA PRO A 678 -33.04 35.90 22.88
C PRO A 678 -32.04 36.19 21.75
N VAL A 679 -31.18 37.20 21.92
CA VAL A 679 -30.14 37.56 20.94
C VAL A 679 -29.09 36.45 20.84
N VAL A 680 -28.53 36.02 21.97
CA VAL A 680 -27.54 34.93 22.01
C VAL A 680 -28.16 33.58 21.68
N ALA A 681 -29.40 33.32 22.10
CA ALA A 681 -30.13 32.14 21.67
C ALA A 681 -30.26 32.05 20.15
N ARG A 682 -30.48 33.20 19.48
CA ARG A 682 -30.50 33.25 18.02
C ARG A 682 -29.12 33.02 17.41
N MET A 683 -28.06 33.58 17.97
CA MET A 683 -26.69 33.30 17.53
C MET A 683 -26.33 31.82 17.65
N LEU A 684 -26.69 31.19 18.77
CA LEU A 684 -26.50 29.76 18.99
C LEU A 684 -27.21 28.91 17.94
N TRP A 685 -28.47 29.24 17.65
CA TRP A 685 -29.23 28.55 16.62
C TRP A 685 -28.62 28.73 15.23
N GLU A 686 -28.26 29.95 14.83
CA GLU A 686 -27.65 30.20 13.51
C GLU A 686 -26.28 29.52 13.38
N ARG A 687 -25.48 29.50 14.45
CA ARG A 687 -24.21 28.76 14.49
C ARG A 687 -24.42 27.25 14.40
N SER A 688 -25.50 26.73 15.00
CA SER A 688 -25.86 25.31 14.87
C SER A 688 -26.24 24.94 13.43
N VAL A 689 -27.03 25.79 12.75
CA VAL A 689 -27.41 25.63 11.34
C VAL A 689 -26.17 25.68 10.45
N GLN A 690 -25.27 26.65 10.67
CA GLN A 690 -24.01 26.76 9.93
C GLN A 690 -23.17 25.48 10.05
N ARG A 691 -22.93 25.02 11.29
CA ARG A 691 -22.13 23.79 11.54
C ARG A 691 -22.76 22.56 10.90
N GLU A 692 -24.09 22.48 10.91
CA GLU A 692 -24.83 21.38 10.29
C GLU A 692 -24.63 21.38 8.76
N ILE A 693 -24.74 22.53 8.10
CA ILE A 693 -24.49 22.68 6.66
C ILE A 693 -23.01 22.40 6.33
N GLU A 694 -22.07 22.96 7.09
CA GLU A 694 -20.64 22.68 6.93
C GLU A 694 -20.33 21.19 7.05
N THR A 695 -20.98 20.50 7.99
CA THR A 695 -20.87 19.05 8.13
C THR A 695 -21.39 18.34 6.87
N TYR A 696 -22.55 18.74 6.35
CA TYR A 696 -23.08 18.17 5.09
C TYR A 696 -22.20 18.47 3.88
N LEU A 697 -21.59 19.65 3.79
CA LEU A 697 -20.62 20.00 2.75
C LEU A 697 -19.39 19.10 2.81
N VAL A 698 -18.82 18.87 4.00
CA VAL A 698 -17.69 17.93 4.18
C VAL A 698 -18.09 16.51 3.78
N ARG A 699 -19.30 16.06 4.17
CA ARG A 699 -19.82 14.74 3.78
C ARG A 699 -20.01 14.62 2.26
N ARG A 700 -20.55 15.66 1.63
CA ARG A 700 -20.71 15.74 0.18
C ARG A 700 -19.36 15.69 -0.51
N ASP A 701 -18.40 16.52 -0.09
CA ASP A 701 -17.04 16.57 -0.64
C ASP A 701 -16.30 15.22 -0.48
N ALA A 702 -16.60 14.45 0.58
CA ALA A 702 -16.04 13.12 0.79
C ALA A 702 -16.68 12.02 -0.09
N ILE A 703 -17.94 12.16 -0.52
CA ILE A 703 -18.57 11.23 -1.49
C ILE A 703 -18.17 11.59 -2.91
N TYR A 704 -18.04 12.89 -3.18
CA TYR A 704 -17.73 13.40 -4.49
C TYR A 704 -16.31 12.97 -4.88
N GLU A 705 -16.17 12.31 -6.03
CA GLU A 705 -14.91 11.68 -6.49
C GLU A 705 -13.74 12.66 -6.59
N HIS A 706 -14.04 13.96 -6.66
CA HIS A 706 -13.07 15.01 -6.88
C HIS A 706 -12.70 15.78 -5.61
N GLY A 707 -13.30 15.50 -4.44
CA GLY A 707 -12.98 16.20 -3.20
C GLY A 707 -11.51 16.07 -2.78
N TRP A 708 -10.98 17.06 -2.06
CA TRP A 708 -9.57 17.04 -1.61
C TRP A 708 -9.23 15.81 -0.78
N HIS A 709 -10.19 15.25 -0.04
CA HIS A 709 -10.05 13.98 0.68
C HIS A 709 -9.70 12.80 -0.24
N GLN A 710 -10.24 12.77 -1.46
CA GLN A 710 -9.96 11.70 -2.42
C GLN A 710 -8.54 11.77 -2.97
N LEU A 711 -8.00 12.99 -3.07
CA LEU A 711 -6.61 13.18 -3.41
C LEU A 711 -5.71 12.61 -2.32
N LEU A 712 -6.04 12.81 -1.04
CA LEU A 712 -5.27 12.20 0.06
C LEU A 712 -5.29 10.67 0.01
N ASN A 713 -6.39 10.07 -0.48
CA ASN A 713 -6.49 8.61 -0.66
C ASN A 713 -5.63 8.07 -1.82
N LEU A 714 -5.20 8.92 -2.77
CA LEU A 714 -4.27 8.57 -3.87
C LEU A 714 -2.80 8.47 -3.41
N ARG A 715 -2.50 8.74 -2.14
CA ARG A 715 -1.12 8.69 -1.65
C ARG A 715 -0.56 7.27 -1.61
N THR A 716 0.74 7.14 -1.84
CA THR A 716 1.55 5.96 -1.52
C THR A 716 1.63 5.78 -0.01
N ILE A 717 2.15 4.64 0.45
CA ILE A 717 2.30 4.35 1.89
C ILE A 717 3.24 5.36 2.57
N GLU A 718 4.22 5.86 1.83
CA GLU A 718 5.14 6.94 2.23
C GLU A 718 4.50 8.34 2.14
N HIS A 719 3.19 8.41 1.99
CA HIS A 719 2.41 9.65 1.97
C HIS A 719 2.72 10.62 0.82
N CYS A 720 3.41 10.15 -0.22
CA CYS A 720 3.68 10.86 -1.47
C CYS A 720 2.64 10.48 -2.55
N TRP A 721 2.68 11.09 -3.73
CA TRP A 721 1.81 10.72 -4.86
C TRP A 721 2.65 10.27 -6.05
N TYR A 722 2.31 9.12 -6.61
CA TYR A 722 2.93 8.63 -7.83
C TYR A 722 2.17 9.17 -9.05
N LEU A 723 2.89 9.63 -10.08
CA LEU A 723 2.27 10.03 -11.35
C LEU A 723 1.82 8.77 -12.10
N ASP A 724 0.59 8.35 -11.85
CA ASP A 724 -0.10 7.27 -12.57
C ASP A 724 -1.39 7.75 -13.22
N GLU A 725 -2.03 6.81 -13.91
CA GLU A 725 -3.33 6.99 -14.53
C GLU A 725 -4.41 7.40 -13.50
N SER A 726 -4.32 6.95 -12.24
CA SER A 726 -5.32 7.25 -11.21
C SER A 726 -5.25 8.72 -10.74
N LEU A 727 -4.04 9.25 -10.59
CA LEU A 727 -3.81 10.66 -10.30
C LEU A 727 -4.19 11.53 -11.51
N ALA A 728 -3.81 11.11 -12.73
CA ALA A 728 -4.15 11.83 -13.95
C ALA A 728 -5.68 11.95 -14.15
N GLN A 729 -6.41 10.84 -13.96
CA GLN A 729 -7.88 10.81 -14.02
C GLN A 729 -8.51 11.71 -12.96
N PHE A 730 -8.00 11.72 -11.72
CA PHE A 730 -8.48 12.59 -10.65
C PHE A 730 -8.29 14.08 -10.99
N LEU A 731 -7.12 14.45 -11.51
CA LEU A 731 -6.81 15.80 -11.97
C LEU A 731 -7.67 16.19 -13.19
N GLY A 732 -8.15 15.21 -13.97
CA GLY A 732 -8.96 15.42 -15.17
C GLY A 732 -8.12 15.75 -16.40
N ALA A 733 -6.87 15.27 -16.46
CA ALA A 733 -5.98 15.40 -17.61
C ALA A 733 -5.44 14.03 -18.02
N PRO A 734 -5.21 13.75 -19.31
CA PRO A 734 -4.58 12.50 -19.72
C PRO A 734 -3.14 12.44 -19.22
N LEU A 735 -2.67 11.24 -18.87
CA LEU A 735 -1.32 11.04 -18.31
C LEU A 735 -0.23 11.59 -19.23
N ASP A 736 -0.40 11.43 -20.55
CA ASP A 736 0.54 11.93 -21.57
C ASP A 736 0.72 13.45 -21.53
N ASP A 737 -0.33 14.21 -21.17
CA ASP A 737 -0.23 15.67 -21.06
C ASP A 737 0.47 16.12 -19.77
N LEU A 738 0.48 15.29 -18.74
CA LEU A 738 1.18 15.54 -17.48
C LEU A 738 2.66 15.15 -17.56
N MET A 739 2.98 14.14 -18.37
CA MET A 739 4.34 13.70 -18.68
C MET A 739 5.02 14.67 -19.66
N THR A 740 5.59 15.76 -19.14
CA THR A 740 6.36 16.71 -19.96
C THR A 740 7.86 16.47 -19.81
N LYS A 741 8.65 16.79 -20.85
CA LYS A 741 10.13 16.70 -20.80
C LYS A 741 10.74 17.53 -19.67
N GLU A 742 10.09 18.63 -19.29
CA GLU A 742 10.53 19.49 -18.20
C GLU A 742 10.39 18.77 -16.84
N LEU A 743 9.33 18.00 -16.65
CA LEU A 743 9.10 17.17 -15.45
C LEU A 743 9.55 15.70 -15.68
N GLY A 744 10.58 15.46 -16.50
CA GLY A 744 10.97 14.13 -16.99
C GLY A 744 11.76 13.23 -16.04
N GLY A 745 11.71 13.46 -14.72
CA GLY A 745 12.43 12.68 -13.69
C GLY A 745 11.51 11.74 -12.89
N ASP A 746 11.81 11.55 -11.59
CA ASP A 746 11.12 10.56 -10.74
C ASP A 746 9.60 10.79 -10.72
N PRO A 747 8.78 9.84 -11.21
CA PRO A 747 7.32 9.99 -11.29
C PRO A 747 6.66 10.26 -9.93
N GLU A 748 7.29 9.91 -8.82
CA GLU A 748 6.77 10.20 -7.49
C GLU A 748 6.99 11.64 -7.03
N VAL A 749 8.13 12.24 -7.40
CA VAL A 749 8.40 13.66 -7.13
C VAL A 749 7.40 14.53 -7.88
N TYR A 750 7.16 14.21 -9.15
CA TYR A 750 6.24 14.97 -9.98
C TYR A 750 4.77 14.70 -9.67
N GLY A 751 4.38 13.46 -9.39
CA GLY A 751 3.04 13.16 -8.91
C GLY A 751 2.71 13.94 -7.63
N THR A 752 3.66 13.98 -6.68
CA THR A 752 3.54 14.75 -5.43
C THR A 752 3.46 16.25 -5.71
N ALA A 753 4.29 16.79 -6.61
CA ALA A 753 4.24 18.19 -7.01
C ALA A 753 2.90 18.56 -7.65
N TYR A 754 2.35 17.73 -8.54
CA TYR A 754 1.03 17.93 -9.15
C TYR A 754 -0.10 17.87 -8.12
N ALA A 755 -0.09 16.92 -7.20
CA ALA A 755 -1.10 16.82 -6.15
C ALA A 755 -1.09 18.05 -5.22
N LEU A 756 0.09 18.49 -4.76
CA LEU A 756 0.24 19.69 -3.92
C LEU A 756 -0.17 20.96 -4.67
N ALA A 757 0.22 21.09 -5.94
CA ALA A 757 -0.19 22.19 -6.79
C ALA A 757 -1.71 22.26 -6.98
N TYR A 758 -2.37 21.10 -7.15
CA TYR A 758 -3.82 20.99 -7.30
C TYR A 758 -4.57 21.34 -6.01
N LEU A 759 -4.08 20.90 -4.84
CA LEU A 759 -4.66 21.28 -3.54
C LEU A 759 -4.67 22.79 -3.32
N ASP A 760 -3.55 23.46 -3.62
CA ASP A 760 -3.43 24.91 -3.43
C ASP A 760 -4.25 25.69 -4.49
N ALA A 761 -4.31 25.22 -5.74
CA ALA A 761 -5.02 25.88 -6.83
C ALA A 761 -6.56 25.70 -6.77
N VAL A 762 -7.06 24.50 -6.45
CA VAL A 762 -8.50 24.19 -6.47
C VAL A 762 -9.12 24.30 -5.07
N TYR A 763 -8.39 23.91 -4.02
CA TYR A 763 -8.87 23.85 -2.63
C TYR A 763 -8.21 24.89 -1.73
N GLY A 764 -7.76 26.03 -2.28
CA GLY A 764 -7.12 27.09 -1.50
C GLY A 764 -7.96 27.63 -0.33
N LYS A 765 -9.30 27.61 -0.44
CA LYS A 765 -10.21 28.00 0.65
C LYS A 765 -10.20 27.01 1.82
N ASP A 766 -9.99 25.73 1.56
CA ASP A 766 -9.93 24.66 2.57
C ASP A 766 -8.50 24.42 3.09
N LYS A 767 -7.55 25.30 2.74
CA LYS A 767 -6.17 25.27 3.22
C LYS A 767 -6.00 24.98 4.70
N PRO A 768 -6.67 25.68 5.63
CA PRO A 768 -6.52 25.37 7.05
C PRO A 768 -6.96 23.94 7.44
N LYS A 769 -7.84 23.31 6.65
CA LYS A 769 -8.32 21.96 6.91
C LYS A 769 -7.38 20.90 6.36
N TRP A 770 -6.98 21.03 5.10
CA TRP A 770 -6.09 20.03 4.51
C TRP A 770 -4.64 20.19 4.99
N SER A 771 -4.19 21.39 5.37
CA SER A 771 -2.85 21.60 5.92
C SER A 771 -2.69 21.08 7.35
N ALA A 772 -3.80 20.73 8.03
CA ALA A 772 -3.76 20.09 9.33
C ALA A 772 -3.31 18.62 9.26
N ASP A 773 -3.27 18.02 8.06
CA ASP A 773 -2.71 16.68 7.86
C ASP A 773 -1.16 16.74 7.99
N PRO A 774 -0.57 16.00 8.95
CA PRO A 774 0.86 16.07 9.24
C PRO A 774 1.74 15.72 8.04
N TYR A 775 1.28 14.83 7.16
CA TYR A 775 2.10 14.33 6.04
C TYR A 775 2.12 15.27 4.83
N ILE A 776 1.29 16.31 4.80
CA ILE A 776 1.37 17.35 3.75
C ILE A 776 2.72 18.05 3.82
N HIS A 777 3.20 18.34 5.03
CA HIS A 777 4.47 19.04 5.23
C HIS A 777 5.65 18.16 4.81
N ASP A 778 5.61 16.88 5.16
CA ASP A 778 6.63 15.90 4.74
C ASP A 778 6.68 15.75 3.21
N ALA A 779 5.52 15.69 2.55
CA ALA A 779 5.43 15.63 1.08
C ALA A 779 5.96 16.92 0.41
N GLN A 780 5.76 18.09 1.04
CA GLN A 780 6.35 19.35 0.56
C GLN A 780 7.88 19.33 0.69
N ASN A 781 8.41 18.82 1.81
CA ASN A 781 9.84 18.71 2.05
C ASN A 781 10.48 17.71 1.06
N PHE A 782 9.85 16.56 0.82
CA PHE A 782 10.31 15.55 -0.15
C PHE A 782 10.48 16.13 -1.57
N VAL A 783 9.51 16.94 -2.02
CA VAL A 783 9.59 17.60 -3.33
C VAL A 783 10.65 18.69 -3.32
N GLN A 784 10.79 19.46 -2.24
CA GLN A 784 11.81 20.52 -2.15
C GLN A 784 13.25 19.98 -2.13
N GLU A 785 13.48 18.85 -1.46
CA GLU A 785 14.78 18.18 -1.42
C GLU A 785 15.16 17.60 -2.78
N SER A 786 14.18 17.10 -3.54
CA SER A 786 14.42 16.51 -4.87
C SER A 786 14.52 17.58 -5.97
N ASP A 787 13.57 18.53 -6.00
CA ASP A 787 13.48 19.61 -6.98
C ASP A 787 12.61 20.78 -6.45
N ALA A 788 13.29 21.82 -5.96
CA ALA A 788 12.66 23.03 -5.43
C ALA A 788 11.68 23.73 -6.40
N HIS A 789 11.84 23.55 -7.73
CA HIS A 789 11.00 24.20 -8.74
C HIS A 789 9.86 23.32 -9.24
N ALA A 790 9.76 22.05 -8.84
CA ALA A 790 8.74 21.11 -9.31
C ALA A 790 7.32 21.61 -9.06
N ILE A 791 7.02 22.13 -7.86
CA ILE A 791 5.68 22.62 -7.49
C ILE A 791 5.25 23.81 -8.37
N SER A 792 6.17 24.73 -8.66
CA SER A 792 5.88 25.91 -9.50
C SER A 792 5.60 25.51 -10.96
N ARG A 793 6.38 24.56 -11.48
CA ARG A 793 6.17 24.00 -12.83
C ARG A 793 4.86 23.23 -12.93
N ALA A 794 4.55 22.41 -11.93
CA ALA A 794 3.28 21.70 -11.83
C ALA A 794 2.08 22.67 -11.78
N LYS A 795 2.14 23.74 -10.96
CA LYS A 795 1.13 24.81 -10.93
C LYS A 795 0.93 25.44 -12.30
N SER A 796 2.02 25.82 -12.97
CA SER A 796 1.99 26.44 -14.31
C SER A 796 1.34 25.50 -15.33
N ARG A 797 1.69 24.20 -15.29
CA ARG A 797 1.11 23.19 -16.19
C ARG A 797 -0.38 22.95 -15.93
N LEU A 798 -0.81 22.86 -14.68
CA LEU A 798 -2.23 22.71 -14.33
C LEU A 798 -3.07 23.90 -14.80
N VAL A 799 -2.52 25.13 -14.71
CA VAL A 799 -3.16 26.34 -15.24
C VAL A 799 -3.29 26.27 -16.77
N ILE A 800 -2.24 25.84 -17.48
CA ILE A 800 -2.27 25.67 -18.94
C ILE A 800 -3.32 24.64 -19.37
N LEU A 801 -3.40 23.51 -18.67
CA LEU A 801 -4.35 22.44 -18.95
C LEU A 801 -5.80 22.81 -18.53
N ARG A 802 -6.03 24.01 -17.97
CA ARG A 802 -7.32 24.49 -17.43
C ARG A 802 -7.95 23.50 -16.45
N VAL A 803 -7.11 22.76 -15.72
CA VAL A 803 -7.53 21.78 -14.74
C VAL A 803 -8.35 22.48 -13.66
N GLY A 804 -9.58 22.01 -13.44
CA GLY A 804 -10.55 22.59 -12.51
C GLY A 804 -11.58 23.55 -13.11
N SER A 805 -11.36 24.11 -14.31
CA SER A 805 -12.28 25.10 -14.91
C SER A 805 -13.53 24.49 -15.58
N GLY A 806 -13.49 23.20 -15.96
CA GLY A 806 -14.57 22.53 -16.69
C GLY A 806 -15.75 22.03 -15.85
N ARG A 807 -15.67 22.05 -14.51
CA ARG A 807 -16.69 21.46 -13.61
C ARG A 807 -17.76 22.47 -13.17
N GLY A 808 -18.13 23.39 -14.06
CA GLY A 808 -18.77 24.67 -13.72
C GLY A 808 -20.19 24.61 -13.12
N VAL A 809 -21.00 23.59 -13.41
CA VAL A 809 -22.41 23.56 -12.98
C VAL A 809 -22.55 23.03 -11.54
N GLU A 810 -21.92 21.90 -11.22
CA GLU A 810 -22.04 21.34 -9.87
C GLU A 810 -21.27 22.13 -8.81
N GLN A 811 -20.22 22.84 -9.24
CA GLN A 811 -19.51 23.80 -8.39
C GLN A 811 -20.31 25.07 -8.10
N SER A 812 -21.29 25.46 -8.93
CA SER A 812 -22.08 26.67 -8.67
C SER A 812 -22.98 26.47 -7.45
N GLU A 813 -23.67 25.32 -7.35
CA GLU A 813 -24.51 25.02 -6.18
C GLU A 813 -23.70 24.91 -4.89
N VAL A 814 -22.52 24.26 -4.93
CA VAL A 814 -21.61 24.19 -3.77
C VAL A 814 -21.16 25.59 -3.37
N ARG A 815 -20.84 26.43 -4.37
CA ARG A 815 -20.44 27.82 -4.14
C ARG A 815 -21.56 28.63 -3.50
N ASP A 816 -22.81 28.44 -3.93
CA ASP A 816 -23.96 29.12 -3.35
C ASP A 816 -24.20 28.70 -1.90
N VAL A 817 -24.04 27.42 -1.58
CA VAL A 817 -24.14 26.93 -0.18
C VAL A 817 -22.97 27.44 0.67
N ARG A 818 -21.74 27.47 0.14
CA ARG A 818 -20.60 28.04 0.86
C ARG A 818 -20.79 29.54 1.10
N ASN A 819 -21.26 30.28 0.09
CA ASN A 819 -21.64 31.68 0.23
C ASN A 819 -22.74 31.86 1.29
N PHE A 820 -23.70 30.92 1.40
CA PHE A 820 -24.70 30.94 2.47
C PHE A 820 -24.09 30.80 3.88
N CYS A 821 -23.11 29.91 4.06
CA CYS A 821 -22.35 29.82 5.31
C CYS A 821 -21.54 31.10 5.60
N ASP A 822 -20.97 31.73 4.57
CA ASP A 822 -20.25 33.01 4.69
C ASP A 822 -21.20 34.13 5.15
N ILE A 823 -22.42 34.19 4.58
CA ILE A 823 -23.47 35.13 4.99
C ILE A 823 -23.89 34.91 6.45
N ILE A 824 -24.07 33.67 6.90
CA ILE A 824 -24.37 33.38 8.31
C ILE A 824 -23.22 33.84 9.20
N SER A 825 -21.97 33.56 8.81
CA SER A 825 -20.78 33.96 9.57
C SER A 825 -20.71 35.48 9.72
N GLN A 826 -20.95 36.23 8.64
CA GLN A 826 -21.00 37.69 8.68
C GLN A 826 -22.10 38.20 9.62
N ARG A 827 -23.31 37.64 9.53
CA ARG A 827 -24.44 38.02 10.41
C ARG A 827 -24.16 37.73 11.88
N LEU A 828 -23.47 36.62 12.18
CA LEU A 828 -23.05 36.30 13.55
C LEU A 828 -22.08 37.36 14.08
N GLN A 829 -21.09 37.78 13.29
CA GLN A 829 -20.15 38.84 13.68
C GLN A 829 -20.86 40.18 13.92
N GLU A 830 -21.75 40.60 13.01
CA GLU A 830 -22.56 41.82 13.16
C GLU A 830 -23.38 41.81 14.45
N ARG A 831 -24.00 40.68 14.80
CA ARG A 831 -24.77 40.58 16.03
C ARG A 831 -23.92 40.53 17.29
N VAL A 832 -22.72 39.95 17.23
CA VAL A 832 -21.79 39.96 18.38
C VAL A 832 -21.45 41.40 18.73
N VAL A 833 -21.16 42.23 17.72
CA VAL A 833 -20.93 43.67 17.90
C VAL A 833 -22.16 44.35 18.52
N GLN A 834 -23.36 44.11 17.98
CA GLN A 834 -24.61 44.67 18.52
C GLN A 834 -24.85 44.28 19.99
N TRP A 835 -24.64 43.00 20.33
CA TRP A 835 -24.76 42.52 21.70
C TRP A 835 -23.74 43.18 22.63
N CYS A 836 -22.47 43.29 22.20
CA CYS A 836 -21.44 44.00 22.98
C CYS A 836 -21.82 45.47 23.22
N GLU A 837 -22.29 46.18 22.21
CA GLU A 837 -22.76 47.57 22.34
C GLU A 837 -23.98 47.70 23.26
N ASP A 838 -24.94 46.77 23.18
CA ASP A 838 -26.10 46.70 24.08
C ASP A 838 -25.67 46.49 25.53
N VAL A 839 -24.72 45.57 25.76
CA VAL A 839 -24.15 45.28 27.08
C VAL A 839 -23.41 46.49 27.62
N LEU A 840 -22.53 47.11 26.84
CA LEU A 840 -21.78 48.31 27.23
C LEU A 840 -22.72 49.48 27.56
N ARG A 841 -23.80 49.67 26.79
CA ARG A 841 -24.85 50.67 27.10
C ARG A 841 -25.53 50.40 28.45
N ARG A 842 -25.79 49.14 28.80
CA ARG A 842 -26.37 48.75 30.09
C ARG A 842 -25.38 48.90 31.24
N ILE A 843 -24.10 48.59 31.01
CA ILE A 843 -23.01 48.79 31.98
C ILE A 843 -22.86 50.29 32.28
N ALA A 844 -22.93 51.15 31.26
CA ALA A 844 -22.82 52.60 31.40
C ALA A 844 -23.95 53.25 32.23
N ALA A 845 -25.10 52.57 32.37
CA ALA A 845 -26.20 53.01 33.22
C ALA A 845 -26.03 52.65 34.70
N LEU A 846 -25.01 51.84 35.05
CA LEU A 846 -24.73 51.44 36.42
C LEU A 846 -23.74 52.39 37.10
N ASN A 847 -23.85 52.52 38.43
CA ASN A 847 -22.85 53.21 39.24
C ASN A 847 -21.65 52.29 39.47
N LEU A 848 -20.55 52.55 38.79
CA LEU A 848 -19.32 51.75 38.87
C LEU A 848 -18.19 52.55 39.52
N SER A 849 -17.29 51.83 40.18
CA SER A 849 -16.02 52.38 40.63
C SER A 849 -15.08 52.63 39.44
N PRO A 850 -14.52 53.85 39.29
CA PRO A 850 -13.51 54.09 38.27
C PRO A 850 -12.27 53.26 38.60
N GLY A 851 -11.86 52.36 37.70
CA GLY A 851 -10.65 51.53 37.82
C GLY A 851 -10.93 50.03 38.03
N THR A 852 -11.76 49.65 39.00
CA THR A 852 -12.05 48.22 39.26
C THR A 852 -13.32 47.73 38.56
N MET A 853 -14.11 48.61 37.93
CA MET A 853 -15.40 48.27 37.31
C MET A 853 -16.37 47.57 38.28
N THR A 854 -16.18 47.70 39.59
CA THR A 854 -17.05 47.09 40.61
C THR A 854 -18.28 47.96 40.86
N MET A 855 -19.43 47.33 41.07
CA MET A 855 -20.68 48.04 41.33
C MET A 855 -20.64 48.77 42.68
N LYS A 856 -21.14 50.01 42.67
CA LYS A 856 -21.28 50.90 43.82
C LYS A 856 -22.74 51.36 43.97
N GLY A 857 -23.08 51.86 45.15
CA GLY A 857 -24.41 52.40 45.46
C GLY A 857 -25.23 51.51 46.40
N PRO A 858 -26.46 51.92 46.73
CA PRO A 858 -27.30 51.24 47.71
C PRO A 858 -27.67 49.82 47.25
N LEU A 859 -27.80 48.91 48.22
CA LEU A 859 -28.24 47.54 47.97
C LEU A 859 -29.65 47.51 47.39
N TRP A 860 -30.57 48.28 47.97
CA TRP A 860 -31.99 48.29 47.64
C TRP A 860 -32.42 49.44 46.73
N HIS A 861 -33.45 49.18 45.93
CA HIS A 861 -34.28 50.19 45.29
C HIS A 861 -35.75 49.79 45.32
N VAL A 862 -36.64 50.77 45.32
CA VAL A 862 -38.09 50.53 45.35
C VAL A 862 -38.61 50.46 43.93
N VAL A 863 -39.27 49.36 43.59
CA VAL A 863 -39.88 49.13 42.28
C VAL A 863 -41.41 49.09 42.42
N GLU A 864 -42.12 49.76 41.52
CA GLU A 864 -43.58 49.72 41.45
C GLU A 864 -44.02 48.57 40.53
N LEU A 865 -44.66 47.54 41.10
CA LEU A 865 -45.21 46.41 40.37
C LEU A 865 -46.71 46.60 40.12
N SER A 866 -47.15 46.29 38.90
CA SER A 866 -48.58 46.25 38.56
C SER A 866 -49.21 44.99 39.15
N GLY A 867 -50.12 45.15 40.13
CA GLY A 867 -50.76 44.04 40.85
C GLY A 867 -51.74 43.24 39.99
N ARG A 868 -51.26 42.26 39.21
CA ARG A 868 -52.13 41.32 38.50
C ARG A 868 -52.60 40.23 39.48
N LYS A 869 -53.88 40.30 39.89
CA LYS A 869 -54.56 39.24 40.66
C LYS A 869 -54.53 37.92 39.87
N GLY A 870 -53.91 36.89 40.45
CA GLY A 870 -53.98 35.50 39.99
C GLY A 870 -53.00 35.14 38.87
N CYS A 871 -51.78 34.71 39.22
CA CYS A 871 -50.95 33.83 38.40
C CYS A 871 -49.82 33.26 39.26
N GLY A 872 -49.91 31.97 39.58
CA GLY A 872 -48.86 31.18 40.23
C GLY A 872 -47.66 30.89 39.32
N ASN A 873 -47.13 31.89 38.61
CA ASN A 873 -45.93 31.82 37.78
C ASN A 873 -45.21 33.19 37.78
N ILE A 874 -44.68 33.60 38.93
CA ILE A 874 -43.62 34.62 38.97
C ILE A 874 -42.32 33.89 38.66
N CYS A 875 -42.16 33.59 37.38
CA CYS A 875 -41.01 33.05 36.64
C CYS A 875 -41.64 32.54 35.33
N ILE A 876 -41.04 32.84 34.18
CA ILE A 876 -41.45 32.45 32.80
C ILE A 876 -42.12 33.58 31.98
N SER A 877 -41.30 34.10 31.06
CA SER A 877 -41.63 34.71 29.77
C SER A 877 -42.11 36.17 29.73
N GLY A 878 -41.23 37.01 29.18
CA GLY A 878 -41.67 38.13 28.37
C GLY A 878 -42.51 37.64 27.19
N SER A 879 -43.67 38.25 27.01
CA SER A 879 -44.33 38.40 25.72
C SER A 879 -45.43 39.44 25.90
N VAL A 880 -45.20 40.61 25.31
CA VAL A 880 -46.17 41.69 25.18
C VAL A 880 -47.17 41.25 24.11
N ASN A 881 -48.41 41.00 24.50
CA ASN A 881 -49.54 41.11 23.59
C ASN A 881 -50.67 41.85 24.31
N SER A 882 -50.75 43.14 23.99
CA SER A 882 -51.83 44.05 24.34
C SER A 882 -53.09 43.62 23.60
N ASN A 883 -54.19 43.42 24.32
CA ASN A 883 -55.53 43.55 23.76
C ASN A 883 -56.53 43.98 24.84
N ASN A 884 -56.89 45.26 24.73
CA ASN A 884 -58.20 45.89 24.94
C ASN A 884 -59.07 45.53 26.16
N GLY A 885 -59.31 46.58 26.95
CA GLY A 885 -60.66 46.93 27.40
C GLY A 885 -61.00 46.57 28.85
N GLY A 886 -60.94 47.57 29.74
CA GLY A 886 -61.55 47.47 31.08
C GLY A 886 -60.72 48.12 32.19
N THR A 887 -60.73 49.45 32.25
CA THR A 887 -60.22 50.25 33.37
C THR A 887 -60.93 49.86 34.68
N THR A 888 -60.25 49.04 35.49
CA THR A 888 -60.49 48.96 36.94
C THR A 888 -59.14 49.22 37.60
N ALA A 889 -59.11 50.16 38.54
CA ALA A 889 -57.89 50.66 39.17
C ALA A 889 -57.07 49.51 39.80
N VAL A 890 -56.01 49.10 39.10
CA VAL A 890 -55.07 48.09 39.56
C VAL A 890 -54.15 48.77 40.57
N GLY A 891 -54.23 48.37 41.85
CA GLY A 891 -53.37 48.90 42.90
C GLY A 891 -51.90 48.67 42.58
N LEU A 892 -51.13 49.75 42.47
CA LEU A 892 -49.67 49.71 42.36
C LEU A 892 -49.09 49.22 43.69
N ARG A 893 -48.35 48.11 43.67
CA ARG A 893 -47.69 47.57 44.87
C ARG A 893 -46.21 47.91 44.80
N ARG A 894 -45.69 48.60 45.81
CA ARG A 894 -44.26 48.92 45.94
C ARG A 894 -43.53 47.75 46.59
N VAL A 895 -42.50 47.23 45.93
CA VAL A 895 -41.67 46.13 46.42
C VAL A 895 -40.21 46.56 46.40
N VAL A 896 -39.48 46.20 47.45
CA VAL A 896 -38.04 46.42 47.55
C VAL A 896 -37.31 45.37 46.72
N MET A 897 -36.39 45.77 45.85
CA MET A 897 -35.59 44.86 45.02
C MET A 897 -34.10 45.26 45.07
N PRO A 898 -33.16 44.32 44.85
CA PRO A 898 -31.75 44.67 44.71
C PRO A 898 -31.53 45.63 43.53
N HIS A 899 -30.71 46.67 43.68
CA HIS A 899 -30.41 47.66 42.65
C HIS A 899 -29.44 47.12 41.57
N ILE A 900 -29.83 46.02 40.94
CA ILE A 900 -29.19 45.40 39.77
C ILE A 900 -30.28 45.06 38.75
N PRO A 901 -30.13 45.44 37.46
CA PRO A 901 -31.06 45.01 36.42
C PRO A 901 -31.12 43.47 36.35
N ARG A 902 -32.33 42.90 36.38
CA ARG A 902 -32.53 41.44 36.40
C ARG A 902 -31.86 40.72 35.23
N ASP A 903 -31.73 41.41 34.10
CA ASP A 903 -31.13 40.90 32.87
C ASP A 903 -29.61 40.67 32.99
N MET A 904 -28.92 41.26 33.98
CA MET A 904 -27.45 41.15 34.11
C MET A 904 -27.00 39.70 34.29
N SER A 905 -27.77 38.88 34.98
CA SER A 905 -27.46 37.45 35.13
C SER A 905 -27.59 36.66 33.82
N ALA A 906 -28.53 37.06 32.95
CA ALA A 906 -28.66 36.48 31.62
C ALA A 906 -27.51 36.93 30.72
N LEU A 907 -27.06 38.18 30.83
CA LEU A 907 -25.90 38.70 30.10
C LEU A 907 -24.57 38.07 30.54
N LEU A 908 -24.41 37.73 31.83
CA LEU A 908 -23.27 36.93 32.29
C LEU A 908 -23.27 35.53 31.65
N ARG A 909 -24.43 34.87 31.60
CA ARG A 909 -24.57 33.57 30.92
C ARG A 909 -24.30 33.68 29.41
N ASP A 910 -24.79 34.73 28.77
CA ASP A 910 -24.50 35.05 27.38
C ASP A 910 -22.98 35.13 27.13
N LEU A 911 -22.24 35.85 27.98
CA LEU A 911 -20.78 35.97 27.86
C LEU A 911 -20.12 34.59 27.88
N HIS A 912 -20.42 33.75 28.87
CA HIS A 912 -19.85 32.40 28.98
C HIS A 912 -20.16 31.52 27.76
N VAL A 913 -21.39 31.62 27.24
CA VAL A 913 -21.83 30.85 26.08
C VAL A 913 -21.15 31.33 24.80
N LEU A 914 -21.01 32.65 24.61
CA LEU A 914 -20.32 33.21 23.44
C LEU A 914 -18.81 32.92 23.46
N ASP A 915 -18.20 32.90 24.64
CA ASP A 915 -16.78 32.55 24.84
C ASP A 915 -16.54 31.06 24.53
N GLY A 916 -17.39 30.17 25.06
CA GLY A 916 -17.34 28.74 24.75
C GLY A 916 -17.60 28.40 23.28
N MET A 917 -18.23 29.31 22.53
CA MET A 917 -18.48 29.18 21.10
C MET A 917 -17.42 29.84 20.21
N GLN A 918 -16.41 30.46 20.81
CA GLN A 918 -15.31 31.18 20.14
C GLN A 918 -15.79 32.31 19.21
N LEU A 919 -16.96 32.90 19.50
CA LEU A 919 -17.51 33.99 18.68
C LEU A 919 -16.92 35.36 19.04
N LEU A 920 -16.24 35.46 20.19
CA LEU A 920 -15.66 36.71 20.72
C LEU A 920 -14.18 36.91 20.32
N GLU A 921 -13.53 35.91 19.74
CA GLU A 921 -12.08 35.94 19.42
C GLU A 921 -11.72 37.03 18.39
N SER A 922 -12.62 37.34 17.47
CA SER A 922 -12.45 38.41 16.46
C SER A 922 -12.51 39.81 17.05
N HIS A 923 -13.07 39.99 18.25
CA HIS A 923 -13.39 41.29 18.83
C HIS A 923 -12.74 41.50 20.21
N VAL A 924 -11.50 41.03 20.39
CA VAL A 924 -10.78 41.04 21.69
C VAL A 924 -10.84 42.41 22.39
N GLN A 925 -10.66 43.50 21.65
CA GLN A 925 -10.66 44.86 22.21
C GLN A 925 -12.05 45.30 22.71
N LEU A 926 -13.11 45.02 21.94
CA LEU A 926 -14.49 45.40 22.30
C LEU A 926 -14.98 44.62 23.53
N VAL A 927 -14.52 43.38 23.68
CA VAL A 927 -14.98 42.44 24.70
C VAL A 927 -14.19 42.58 26.01
N ALA A 928 -13.03 43.23 26.00
CA ALA A 928 -12.15 43.35 27.17
C ALA A 928 -12.85 44.01 28.37
N ASP A 929 -13.52 45.15 28.15
CA ASP A 929 -14.24 45.88 29.19
C ASP A 929 -15.44 45.09 29.70
N VAL A 930 -16.15 44.38 28.81
CA VAL A 930 -17.28 43.52 29.15
C VAL A 930 -16.83 42.36 30.05
N ARG A 931 -15.74 41.67 29.68
CA ARG A 931 -15.14 40.60 30.48
C ARG A 931 -14.71 41.12 31.85
N SER A 932 -13.98 42.24 31.89
CA SER A 932 -13.53 42.84 33.15
C SER A 932 -14.69 43.18 34.08
N PHE A 933 -15.76 43.78 33.55
CA PHE A 933 -16.96 44.10 34.33
C PHE A 933 -17.62 42.83 34.92
N PHE A 934 -17.85 41.80 34.10
CA PHE A 934 -18.53 40.59 34.57
C PHE A 934 -17.70 39.80 35.58
N THR A 935 -16.39 39.63 35.36
CA THR A 935 -15.50 38.94 36.28
C THR A 935 -15.43 39.64 37.65
N ASN A 936 -15.41 40.97 37.68
CA ASN A 936 -15.32 41.72 38.94
C ASN A 936 -16.65 41.80 39.73
N ASN A 937 -17.78 41.43 39.11
CA ASN A 937 -19.12 41.55 39.72
C ASN A 937 -19.89 40.22 39.81
N GLU A 938 -19.29 39.09 39.46
CA GLU A 938 -19.95 37.78 39.45
C GLU A 938 -20.62 37.43 40.79
N GLU A 939 -19.89 37.57 41.90
CA GLU A 939 -20.43 37.30 43.25
C GLU A 939 -21.58 38.26 43.61
N ARG A 940 -21.50 39.52 43.19
CA ARG A 940 -22.59 40.50 43.41
C ARG A 940 -23.86 40.10 42.65
N PHE A 941 -23.73 39.58 41.43
CA PHE A 941 -24.87 39.07 40.67
C PHE A 941 -25.49 37.82 41.32
N ARG A 942 -24.67 36.93 41.90
CA ARG A 942 -25.16 35.78 42.67
C ARG A 942 -25.94 36.22 43.90
N ILE A 943 -25.40 37.16 44.66
CA ILE A 943 -26.04 37.75 45.84
C ILE A 943 -27.37 38.41 45.44
N ALA A 944 -27.38 39.24 44.39
CA ALA A 944 -28.60 39.91 43.92
C ALA A 944 -29.70 38.93 43.48
N ASN A 945 -29.33 37.85 42.78
CA ASN A 945 -30.28 36.80 42.42
C ASN A 945 -30.83 36.09 43.67
N CYS A 946 -29.98 35.77 44.64
CA CYS A 946 -30.39 35.16 45.90
C CYS A 946 -31.37 36.07 46.66
N LEU A 947 -31.03 37.35 46.85
CA LEU A 947 -31.89 38.33 47.50
C LEU A 947 -33.23 38.50 46.76
N SER A 948 -33.22 38.51 45.43
CA SER A 948 -34.45 38.57 44.62
C SER A 948 -35.34 37.36 44.82
N GLU A 949 -34.77 36.15 44.90
CA GLU A 949 -35.54 34.93 45.18
C GLU A 949 -36.07 34.88 46.62
N LEU A 950 -35.30 35.38 47.60
CA LEU A 950 -35.73 35.51 48.99
C LEU A 950 -36.90 36.49 49.13
N ILE A 951 -36.84 37.65 48.47
CA ILE A 951 -37.95 38.61 48.41
C ILE A 951 -39.16 37.95 47.74
N CYS A 952 -38.98 37.28 46.61
CA CYS A 952 -40.06 36.56 45.95
C CYS A 952 -40.65 35.46 46.85
N ALA A 953 -39.85 34.72 47.61
CA ALA A 953 -40.31 33.70 48.54
C ALA A 953 -41.14 34.32 49.68
N PHE A 954 -40.67 35.41 50.27
CA PHE A 954 -41.41 36.19 51.27
C PHE A 954 -42.76 36.69 50.73
N GLU A 955 -42.75 37.29 49.53
CA GLU A 955 -43.95 37.80 48.88
C GLU A 955 -44.95 36.70 48.50
N ARG A 956 -44.46 35.55 48.00
CA ARG A 956 -45.29 34.36 47.76
C ARG A 956 -45.86 33.81 49.06
N ALA A 957 -45.08 33.82 50.15
CA ALA A 957 -45.54 33.39 51.45
C ALA A 957 -46.65 34.31 51.99
N LEU A 958 -46.56 35.63 51.79
CA LEU A 958 -47.64 36.55 52.18
C LEU A 958 -48.95 36.29 51.42
N ASN A 959 -48.89 36.03 50.11
CA ASN A 959 -50.06 35.73 49.26
C ASN A 959 -51.24 36.72 49.40
N GLY A 960 -50.98 37.98 49.78
CA GLY A 960 -52.00 39.00 50.04
C GLY A 960 -52.76 38.85 51.37
N GLU A 961 -52.33 37.94 52.24
CA GLU A 961 -52.87 37.73 53.59
C GLU A 961 -52.07 38.54 54.65
N ASP A 962 -51.67 39.77 54.31
CA ASP A 962 -50.80 40.59 55.14
C ASP A 962 -51.39 40.77 56.56
N GLU A 963 -52.70 41.00 56.69
CA GLU A 963 -53.38 41.15 57.99
C GLU A 963 -53.35 39.87 58.84
N LEU A 964 -53.47 38.70 58.21
CA LEU A 964 -53.44 37.41 58.91
C LEU A 964 -52.04 37.12 59.42
N MET A 965 -51.02 37.29 58.57
CA MET A 965 -49.63 36.99 58.90
C MET A 965 -49.04 37.99 59.89
N VAL A 966 -49.38 39.28 59.77
CA VAL A 966 -48.98 40.32 60.74
C VAL A 966 -49.48 40.01 62.16
N ASN A 967 -50.65 39.37 62.29
CA ASN A 967 -51.24 39.07 63.59
C ASN A 967 -50.87 37.68 64.13
N LEU A 968 -50.75 36.67 63.28
CA LEU A 968 -50.51 35.28 63.73
C LEU A 968 -49.04 34.86 63.66
N ALA A 969 -48.23 35.44 62.77
CA ALA A 969 -46.79 35.20 62.65
C ALA A 969 -45.99 36.48 62.93
N THR A 970 -46.37 37.19 64.01
CA THR A 970 -45.91 38.55 64.31
C THR A 970 -44.39 38.65 64.46
N GLU A 971 -43.76 37.71 65.18
CA GLU A 971 -42.33 37.76 65.48
C GLU A 971 -41.49 37.54 64.22
N GLU A 972 -41.85 36.53 63.43
CA GLU A 972 -41.16 36.18 62.19
C GLU A 972 -41.38 37.27 61.12
N TYR A 973 -42.60 37.81 61.02
CA TYR A 973 -42.89 38.92 60.12
C TYR A 973 -42.06 40.17 60.48
N ALA A 974 -42.02 40.54 61.77
CA ALA A 974 -41.24 41.68 62.25
C ALA A 974 -39.73 41.47 62.02
N SER A 975 -39.23 40.25 62.23
CA SER A 975 -37.82 39.89 61.99
C SER A 975 -37.40 40.08 60.54
N VAL A 976 -38.23 39.64 59.57
CA VAL A 976 -37.94 39.85 58.14
C VAL A 976 -37.99 41.33 57.77
N HIS A 977 -38.97 42.09 58.27
CA HIS A 977 -39.04 43.54 58.04
C HIS A 977 -37.84 44.30 58.61
N GLN A 978 -37.37 43.92 59.80
CA GLN A 978 -36.17 44.50 60.38
C GLN A 978 -34.95 44.24 59.48
N SER A 979 -34.80 43.03 58.93
CA SER A 979 -33.73 42.73 57.95
C SER A 979 -33.77 43.64 56.72
N PHE A 980 -34.97 43.95 56.21
CA PHE A 980 -35.08 44.87 55.06
C PHE A 980 -34.61 46.27 55.40
N LEU A 981 -34.88 46.75 56.62
CA LEU A 981 -34.38 48.04 57.13
C LEU A 981 -32.86 48.02 57.31
N ASP A 982 -32.31 46.94 57.88
CA ASP A 982 -30.87 46.77 58.06
C ASP A 982 -30.15 46.76 56.70
N GLY A 983 -30.70 46.05 55.72
CA GLY A 983 -30.16 46.00 54.35
C GLY A 983 -30.22 47.34 53.61
N ALA A 984 -31.10 48.26 54.00
CA ALA A 984 -31.17 49.61 53.39
C ALA A 984 -29.93 50.47 53.70
N GLN A 985 -29.16 50.09 54.71
CA GLN A 985 -27.91 50.74 55.09
C GLN A 985 -26.69 50.17 54.35
N LEU A 986 -26.85 49.03 53.66
CA LEU A 986 -25.77 48.35 52.94
C LEU A 986 -25.58 48.90 51.52
N SER A 987 -24.34 48.85 51.04
CA SER A 987 -23.96 49.19 49.69
C SER A 987 -23.36 47.98 48.95
N TRP A 988 -23.37 48.00 47.62
CA TRP A 988 -22.72 46.95 46.80
C TRP A 988 -21.19 46.89 46.98
N SER A 989 -20.59 47.89 47.65
CA SER A 989 -19.17 47.92 48.02
C SER A 989 -18.83 47.05 49.24
N ASP A 990 -19.82 46.68 50.07
CA ASP A 990 -19.59 46.05 51.38
C ASP A 990 -19.51 44.50 51.27
N GLU A 991 -18.58 43.98 50.47
CA GLU A 991 -18.55 42.55 50.05
C GLU A 991 -18.74 41.54 51.19
N GLY A 992 -18.00 41.69 52.30
CA GLY A 992 -18.09 40.76 53.43
C GLY A 992 -19.42 40.84 54.20
N MET A 993 -20.02 42.02 54.29
CA MET A 993 -21.29 42.23 54.98
C MET A 993 -22.47 41.73 54.15
N LEU A 994 -22.40 41.84 52.81
CA LEU A 994 -23.48 41.40 51.92
C LEU A 994 -23.73 39.89 51.99
N GLN A 995 -22.67 39.08 52.11
CA GLN A 995 -22.81 37.63 52.20
C GLN A 995 -23.44 37.22 53.53
N GLN A 996 -22.98 37.79 54.64
CA GLN A 996 -23.56 37.57 55.98
C GLN A 996 -25.02 37.99 56.01
N PHE A 997 -25.33 39.19 55.51
CA PHE A 997 -26.69 39.70 55.39
C PHE A 997 -27.61 38.78 54.58
N THR A 998 -27.12 38.27 53.44
CA THR A 998 -27.90 37.36 52.58
C THR A 998 -28.21 36.05 53.30
N GLN A 999 -27.26 35.52 54.08
CA GLN A 999 -27.48 34.33 54.89
C GLN A 999 -28.51 34.58 55.98
N GLU A 1000 -28.35 35.64 56.78
CA GLU A 1000 -29.31 36.00 57.84
C GLU A 1000 -30.72 36.22 57.30
N LEU A 1001 -30.85 36.92 56.16
CA LEU A 1001 -32.14 37.12 55.51
C LEU A 1001 -32.74 35.77 55.06
N SER A 1002 -31.93 34.85 54.55
CA SER A 1002 -32.43 33.54 54.11
C SER A 1002 -32.97 32.70 55.26
N GLU A 1003 -32.29 32.69 56.41
CA GLU A 1003 -32.73 32.02 57.63
C GLU A 1003 -34.05 32.63 58.16
N ARG A 1004 -34.14 33.96 58.18
CA ARG A 1004 -35.35 34.68 58.64
C ARG A 1004 -36.54 34.48 57.70
N VAL A 1005 -36.34 34.53 56.38
CA VAL A 1005 -37.38 34.25 55.37
C VAL A 1005 -37.84 32.80 55.46
N TYR A 1006 -36.93 31.85 55.69
CA TYR A 1006 -37.28 30.44 55.88
C TYR A 1006 -38.13 30.24 57.13
N ALA A 1007 -37.73 30.81 58.27
CA ALA A 1007 -38.50 30.77 59.51
C ALA A 1007 -39.91 31.35 59.33
N PHE A 1008 -40.01 32.49 58.63
CA PHE A 1008 -41.30 33.08 58.25
C PHE A 1008 -42.14 32.14 57.38
N CYS A 1009 -41.58 31.54 56.33
CA CYS A 1009 -42.29 30.59 55.48
C CYS A 1009 -42.83 29.39 56.28
N ALA A 1010 -42.05 28.89 57.25
CA ALA A 1010 -42.47 27.80 58.13
C ALA A 1010 -43.63 28.21 59.05
N ALA A 1011 -43.55 29.41 59.68
CA ALA A 1011 -44.61 29.96 60.52
C ALA A 1011 -45.91 30.18 59.72
N VAL A 1012 -45.80 30.74 58.50
CA VAL A 1012 -46.93 30.92 57.58
C VAL A 1012 -47.58 29.59 57.23
N ALA A 1013 -46.80 28.55 56.92
CA ALA A 1013 -47.33 27.22 56.60
C ALA A 1013 -48.07 26.61 57.81
N GLN A 1014 -47.54 26.77 59.01
CA GLN A 1014 -48.19 26.33 60.25
C GLN A 1014 -49.52 27.07 60.48
N VAL A 1015 -49.53 28.40 60.39
CA VAL A 1015 -50.73 29.24 60.55
C VAL A 1015 -51.79 28.86 59.50
N ARG A 1016 -51.40 28.69 58.23
CA ARG A 1016 -52.31 28.25 57.16
C ARG A 1016 -52.86 26.85 57.40
N GLY A 1017 -52.05 25.93 57.92
CA GLY A 1017 -52.51 24.60 58.30
C GLY A 1017 -53.61 24.66 59.36
N VAL A 1018 -53.36 25.40 60.44
CA VAL A 1018 -54.34 25.51 61.54
C VAL A 1018 -55.62 26.22 61.11
N THR A 1019 -55.49 27.32 60.35
CA THR A 1019 -56.65 28.08 59.86
C THR A 1019 -57.52 27.25 58.91
N ALA A 1020 -56.92 26.51 57.98
CA ALA A 1020 -57.63 25.63 57.06
C ALA A 1020 -58.31 24.45 57.76
N ASP A 1021 -57.68 23.85 58.79
CA ASP A 1021 -58.28 22.76 59.55
C ASP A 1021 -59.45 23.24 60.42
N MET A 1022 -59.36 24.46 60.96
CA MET A 1022 -60.47 25.12 61.65
C MET A 1022 -61.64 25.40 60.69
N GLU A 1023 -61.39 26.00 59.52
CA GLU A 1023 -62.44 26.25 58.52
C GLU A 1023 -63.09 24.96 58.02
N ARG A 1024 -62.30 23.89 57.82
CA ARG A 1024 -62.82 22.56 57.48
C ARG A 1024 -63.71 22.02 58.60
N GLY A 1025 -63.31 22.19 59.86
CA GLY A 1025 -64.12 21.83 61.02
C GLY A 1025 -65.46 22.55 61.06
N ILE A 1026 -65.47 23.88 60.85
CA ILE A 1026 -66.70 24.69 60.80
C ILE A 1026 -67.60 24.25 59.63
N THR A 1027 -67.01 24.01 58.46
CA THR A 1027 -67.75 23.61 57.26
C THR A 1027 -68.39 22.23 57.42
N GLN A 1028 -67.69 21.29 58.05
CA GLN A 1028 -68.23 19.97 58.37
C GLN A 1028 -69.39 20.07 59.37
N LEU A 1029 -69.30 20.93 60.38
CA LEU A 1029 -70.42 21.22 61.29
C LEU A 1029 -71.61 21.88 60.58
N ARG A 1030 -71.42 22.60 59.47
CA ARG A 1030 -72.53 23.15 58.67
C ARG A 1030 -73.07 22.21 57.59
N SER A 1031 -72.42 21.08 57.32
CA SER A 1031 -72.80 20.20 56.20
C SER A 1031 -74.10 19.43 56.47
N HIS A 1032 -74.85 19.12 55.41
CA HIS A 1032 -76.26 18.69 55.36
C HIS A 1032 -76.69 17.47 56.21
N THR A 1033 -75.76 16.79 56.89
CA THR A 1033 -76.07 15.65 57.76
C THR A 1033 -76.10 16.08 59.22
N VAL A 1034 -77.23 15.87 59.88
CA VAL A 1034 -77.36 15.99 61.34
C VAL A 1034 -76.42 14.96 61.98
N GLN A 1035 -75.37 15.43 62.63
CA GLN A 1035 -74.35 14.58 63.24
C GLN A 1035 -74.85 14.03 64.59
N LYS A 1036 -74.24 12.95 65.11
CA LYS A 1036 -74.49 12.57 66.51
C LYS A 1036 -73.85 13.59 67.43
N ALA A 1037 -74.46 13.85 68.60
CA ALA A 1037 -73.92 14.78 69.59
C ALA A 1037 -72.44 14.49 69.95
N GLU A 1038 -72.08 13.21 70.06
CA GLU A 1038 -70.70 12.75 70.29
C GLU A 1038 -69.72 13.21 69.19
N ALA A 1039 -70.14 13.17 67.93
CA ALA A 1039 -69.32 13.61 66.79
C ALA A 1039 -69.14 15.12 66.77
N VAL A 1040 -70.18 15.88 67.15
CA VAL A 1040 -70.09 17.34 67.31
C VAL A 1040 -69.10 17.71 68.42
N VAL A 1041 -69.19 17.05 69.58
CA VAL A 1041 -68.27 17.28 70.71
C VAL A 1041 -66.84 16.94 70.32
N GLY A 1042 -66.59 15.77 69.72
CA GLY A 1042 -65.25 15.38 69.27
C GLY A 1042 -64.65 16.38 68.28
N ARG A 1043 -65.47 16.94 67.38
CA ARG A 1043 -65.01 17.97 66.44
C ARG A 1043 -64.64 19.28 67.13
N VAL A 1044 -65.43 19.70 68.12
CA VAL A 1044 -65.13 20.89 68.92
C VAL A 1044 -63.85 20.69 69.75
N GLU A 1045 -63.61 19.47 70.26
CA GLU A 1045 -62.37 19.12 70.96
C GLU A 1045 -61.14 19.20 70.03
N GLU A 1046 -61.23 18.68 68.81
CA GLU A 1046 -60.20 18.84 67.77
C GLU A 1046 -59.91 20.32 67.49
N MET A 1047 -60.96 21.12 67.31
CA MET A 1047 -60.84 22.57 67.06
C MET A 1047 -60.25 23.31 68.26
N HIS A 1048 -60.55 22.87 69.49
CA HIS A 1048 -59.94 23.41 70.70
C HIS A 1048 -58.45 23.08 70.81
N ALA A 1049 -58.02 21.88 70.40
CA ALA A 1049 -56.62 21.51 70.34
C ALA A 1049 -55.83 22.38 69.34
N LEU A 1050 -56.44 22.69 68.18
CA LEU A 1050 -55.88 23.64 67.21
C LEU A 1050 -55.71 25.05 67.80
N VAL A 1051 -56.69 25.55 68.54
CA VAL A 1051 -56.60 26.85 69.22
C VAL A 1051 -55.50 26.87 70.26
N LYS A 1052 -55.36 25.81 71.08
CA LYS A 1052 -54.24 25.67 72.03
C LYS A 1052 -52.89 25.71 71.34
N SER A 1053 -52.77 25.05 70.18
CA SER A 1053 -51.55 25.09 69.37
C SER A 1053 -51.22 26.51 68.88
N LEU A 1054 -52.23 27.28 68.45
CA LEU A 1054 -52.01 28.69 68.07
C LEU A 1054 -51.58 29.55 69.25
N TYR A 1055 -52.20 29.42 70.42
CA TYR A 1055 -51.80 30.20 71.60
C TYR A 1055 -50.36 29.90 72.07
N ALA A 1056 -49.86 28.70 71.83
CA ALA A 1056 -48.48 28.35 72.17
C ALA A 1056 -47.44 29.03 71.26
N ASN A 1057 -47.83 29.40 70.04
CA ASN A 1057 -46.89 29.86 69.01
C ASN A 1057 -47.15 31.29 68.52
N CYS A 1058 -48.32 31.88 68.81
CA CYS A 1058 -48.75 33.15 68.23
C CYS A 1058 -49.17 34.15 69.34
N ALA A 1059 -48.48 35.28 69.45
CA ALA A 1059 -48.75 36.30 70.46
C ALA A 1059 -50.17 36.90 70.38
N ASN A 1060 -50.71 37.10 69.17
CA ASN A 1060 -52.05 37.67 68.97
C ASN A 1060 -53.09 36.63 68.52
N ALA A 1061 -52.94 35.36 68.92
CA ALA A 1061 -53.93 34.31 68.62
C ALA A 1061 -55.37 34.71 69.02
N CYS A 1062 -55.52 35.52 70.08
CA CYS A 1062 -56.82 35.98 70.57
C CYS A 1062 -57.61 36.81 69.55
N TRP A 1063 -56.93 37.56 68.67
CA TRP A 1063 -57.57 38.36 67.62
C TRP A 1063 -58.27 37.44 66.61
N TRP A 1064 -57.58 36.40 66.15
CA TRP A 1064 -58.13 35.47 65.18
C TRP A 1064 -59.24 34.60 65.78
N VAL A 1065 -59.07 34.14 67.02
CA VAL A 1065 -60.10 33.37 67.75
C VAL A 1065 -61.39 34.18 67.86
N ARG A 1066 -61.34 35.48 68.18
CA ARG A 1066 -62.53 36.36 68.21
C ARG A 1066 -63.22 36.48 66.86
N ARG A 1067 -62.48 36.38 65.76
CA ARG A 1067 -63.02 36.45 64.40
C ARG A 1067 -63.69 35.13 63.99
N VAL A 1068 -63.16 34.00 64.44
CA VAL A 1068 -63.66 32.65 64.11
C VAL A 1068 -64.81 32.20 65.02
N GLN A 1069 -64.83 32.62 66.29
CA GLN A 1069 -65.83 32.22 67.28
C GLN A 1069 -67.29 32.39 66.79
N PRO A 1070 -67.70 33.53 66.18
CA PRO A 1070 -69.07 33.68 65.67
C PRO A 1070 -69.43 32.68 64.55
N CYS A 1071 -68.44 32.24 63.77
CA CYS A 1071 -68.65 31.27 62.71
C CYS A 1071 -68.86 29.86 63.28
N LEU A 1072 -68.11 29.51 64.33
CA LEU A 1072 -68.30 28.28 65.08
C LEU A 1072 -69.66 28.28 65.79
N ASP A 1073 -70.01 29.37 66.49
CA ASP A 1073 -71.29 29.52 67.17
C ASP A 1073 -72.45 29.35 66.19
N ALA A 1074 -72.39 29.98 65.02
CA ALA A 1074 -73.40 29.84 63.98
C ALA A 1074 -73.50 28.41 63.42
N ALA A 1075 -72.38 27.68 63.32
CA ALA A 1075 -72.39 26.28 62.90
C ALA A 1075 -73.01 25.35 63.95
N LEU A 1076 -72.72 25.60 65.24
CA LEU A 1076 -73.31 24.87 66.36
C LEU A 1076 -74.82 25.14 66.50
N VAL A 1077 -75.23 26.40 66.38
CA VAL A 1077 -76.65 26.80 66.35
C VAL A 1077 -77.37 26.10 65.20
N TRP A 1078 -76.76 26.04 64.01
CA TRP A 1078 -77.36 25.34 62.88
C TRP A 1078 -77.56 23.84 63.16
N GLN A 1079 -76.57 23.14 63.73
CA GLN A 1079 -76.73 21.74 64.14
C GLN A 1079 -77.83 21.57 65.19
N LEU A 1080 -77.89 22.46 66.19
CA LEU A 1080 -78.94 22.47 67.21
C LEU A 1080 -80.33 22.65 66.59
N GLU A 1081 -80.49 23.61 65.68
CA GLU A 1081 -81.74 23.84 64.96
C GLU A 1081 -82.17 22.63 64.13
N GLN A 1082 -81.23 21.95 63.45
CA GLN A 1082 -81.56 20.74 62.69
C GLN A 1082 -81.93 19.57 63.61
N HIS A 1083 -81.27 19.41 64.76
CA HIS A 1083 -81.66 18.44 65.79
C HIS A 1083 -83.05 18.72 66.32
N LEU A 1084 -83.36 19.98 66.66
CA LEU A 1084 -84.68 20.39 67.13
C LEU A 1084 -85.74 20.13 66.05
N ARG A 1085 -85.48 20.49 64.78
CA ARG A 1085 -86.40 20.19 63.66
C ARG A 1085 -86.64 18.70 63.50
N ARG A 1086 -85.60 17.88 63.62
CA ARG A 1086 -85.73 16.42 63.57
C ARG A 1086 -86.56 15.89 64.73
N TRP A 1087 -86.30 16.33 65.97
CA TRP A 1087 -87.08 15.96 67.16
C TRP A 1087 -88.52 16.44 67.14
N THR A 1088 -88.83 17.50 66.38
CA THR A 1088 -90.21 17.99 66.23
C THR A 1088 -90.98 17.23 65.14
N ASN A 1089 -90.27 16.62 64.18
CA ASN A 1089 -90.84 15.80 63.12
C ASN A 1089 -91.02 14.33 63.51
N GLU A 1090 -90.19 13.83 64.44
CA GLU A 1090 -90.37 12.56 65.18
C GLU A 1090 -91.49 12.73 66.22
#